data_AF-G1SQE4-F1
#
_entry.id   AF-G1SQE4-F1
#
_cell.length_a   1.000
_cell.length_b   1.000
_cell.length_c   1.000
_cell.angle_alpha   90.00
_cell.angle_beta   90.00
_cell.angle_gamma   90.00
#
_symmetry.space_group_name_H-M   'P 1'
#
loop_
_entity.id
_entity.type
_entity.pdbx_description
1 polymer ?
#
loop_
_entity_poly.entity_id
_entity_poly.type
_entity_poly.pdbx_seq_one_letter_code
_entity_poly.pdbx_strand_id
1 'polypeptide(L)'
;MTSQEKTEEYPFADIFSEDEIERNFLLSKPVCFAVFGKPGVGKTTLANQIAQTWKCIRVEALPVLEEYIAVENELGSMLKSMLFSGQSIPDELVIKLILEKINSPEVSHFGYIITEIPSLSQDAMTALQQIELIKNLKFKPDVIINIKCPDYDLCQRISGQRQHSSTGYIYTRDHWDPEVIESRRKKKKELQKEGKGEDEGEEEEEQEEEEAFIAEMQMVAEILQHLVQRPEDYLENVENTVKLYKETTLQVLEEVMAEHNPQYLIELEGNKPPEELYMTVLERLKHLNLKRAAIITKLQSAEEEIDIMENEELLRVLASYKMIAPRYRWQRSRWGRACPVALKDGNIYPGLPDFSVSFLGKLYCLSSEEALKAFSLNPRRYLLPPMPAPPCKVVVCGPQRAGKTTLADLIAEHYKGKVVDYSTLVQPRFEKAREMLIENTITEATEAAIRTVKERLLAEQQAKIQAETTLREFQKHFGRKEFEEFSELHSSFGEEASIHDSLLEVAEEAKTKSENVLDDQGANIDEDDEKDISETSTFKRSSQDHSQDLKTYSDKAPVEVSVEVTANHPAVISILEETIKTTKDLNFEQPYEKHAEILEEVLREVMEENQNRFPGAPKYGGWILDNCPIAKELWLVLAERGLVPDLIVYLSDFENNGKCLYNRIYLKNKSEIDAKILERLIGDIRKKKREEAAARKAKEEALRIEEENRRLINAMNEKAKGRLTR
;
A
#
# COMPACT_ATOMS: atom_id res chain seq x y z
N MET A 1 -12.13 42.85 25.67
CA MET A 1 -12.96 42.97 24.45
C MET A 1 -12.08 42.64 23.25
N THR A 2 -12.15 41.42 22.75
CA THR A 2 -11.53 41.03 21.48
C THR A 2 -12.60 41.17 20.40
N SER A 3 -12.49 42.21 19.57
CA SER A 3 -13.30 42.32 18.35
C SER A 3 -13.01 41.10 17.48
N GLN A 4 -14.05 40.35 17.11
CA GLN A 4 -13.95 39.38 16.04
C GLN A 4 -13.59 40.16 14.76
N GLU A 5 -12.41 39.90 14.21
CA GLU A 5 -12.03 40.42 12.91
C GLU A 5 -13.01 39.83 11.89
N LYS A 6 -13.88 40.67 11.34
CA LYS A 6 -14.67 40.30 10.17
C LYS A 6 -13.71 40.20 9.00
N THR A 7 -13.23 38.99 8.72
CA THR A 7 -12.63 38.67 7.43
C THR A 7 -13.62 39.11 6.35
N GLU A 8 -13.22 40.06 5.52
CA GLU A 8 -14.03 40.53 4.40
C GLU A 8 -14.36 39.33 3.50
N GLU A 9 -15.65 39.09 3.24
CA GLU A 9 -16.10 37.85 2.55
C GLU A 9 -15.56 37.73 1.13
N TYR A 10 -15.07 38.84 0.57
CA TYR A 10 -14.35 38.92 -0.68
C TYR A 10 -13.14 39.85 -0.48
N PRO A 11 -11.94 39.33 -0.10
CA PRO A 11 -10.72 40.13 -0.22
C PRO A 11 -10.57 40.58 -1.68
N PHE A 12 -10.07 41.80 -1.90
CA PHE A 12 -9.89 42.35 -3.25
C PHE A 12 -8.90 41.49 -4.04
N ALA A 13 -9.43 40.60 -4.86
CA ALA A 13 -8.65 39.72 -5.72
C ALA A 13 -8.04 40.54 -6.85
N ASP A 14 -6.73 40.41 -7.09
CA ASP A 14 -6.12 41.02 -8.26
C ASP A 14 -6.62 40.30 -9.53
N ILE A 15 -7.39 41.02 -10.33
CA ILE A 15 -8.00 40.54 -11.59
C ILE A 15 -6.92 40.30 -12.67
N PHE A 16 -5.67 40.67 -12.41
CA PHE A 16 -4.50 40.37 -13.25
C PHE A 16 -3.62 39.24 -12.68
N SER A 17 -3.90 38.74 -11.46
CA SER A 17 -3.16 37.65 -10.81
C SER A 17 -3.82 36.29 -11.10
N GLU A 18 -3.33 35.58 -12.12
CA GLU A 18 -3.89 34.29 -12.56
C GLU A 18 -3.99 33.24 -11.44
N ASP A 19 -3.03 33.23 -10.50
CA ASP A 19 -3.02 32.31 -9.35
C ASP A 19 -4.09 32.69 -8.29
N GLU A 20 -4.44 33.97 -8.14
CA GLU A 20 -5.56 34.39 -7.31
C GLU A 20 -6.90 34.12 -7.98
N ILE A 21 -7.01 34.32 -9.29
CA ILE A 21 -8.20 33.98 -10.08
C ILE A 21 -8.48 32.47 -10.00
N GLU A 22 -7.44 31.63 -10.17
CA GLU A 22 -7.53 30.19 -10.00
C GLU A 22 -8.02 29.84 -8.58
N ARG A 23 -7.38 30.39 -7.54
CA ARG A 23 -7.76 30.15 -6.14
C ARG A 23 -9.21 30.56 -5.85
N ASN A 24 -9.64 31.71 -6.33
CA ASN A 24 -11.00 32.23 -6.14
C ASN A 24 -12.05 31.44 -6.95
N PHE A 25 -11.66 30.83 -8.07
CA PHE A 25 -12.52 29.87 -8.78
C PHE A 25 -12.60 28.53 -8.02
N LEU A 26 -11.49 28.01 -7.53
CA LEU A 26 -11.43 26.75 -6.78
C LEU A 26 -12.22 26.81 -5.48
N LEU A 27 -12.18 27.95 -4.78
CA LEU A 27 -12.96 28.21 -3.56
C LEU A 27 -14.44 28.51 -3.82
N SER A 28 -14.82 28.95 -5.03
CA SER A 28 -16.22 29.34 -5.29
C SER A 28 -17.17 28.14 -5.30
N LYS A 29 -18.37 28.31 -4.72
CA LYS A 29 -19.43 27.31 -4.76
C LYS A 29 -19.81 26.98 -6.22
N PRO A 30 -20.00 25.70 -6.60
CA PRO A 30 -20.55 25.37 -7.91
C PRO A 30 -22.07 25.64 -7.95
N VAL A 31 -22.62 25.87 -9.14
CA VAL A 31 -24.03 26.23 -9.31
C VAL A 31 -24.92 25.02 -9.13
N CYS A 32 -25.89 25.12 -8.22
CA CYS A 32 -26.87 24.06 -7.96
C CYS A 32 -28.29 24.49 -8.41
N PHE A 33 -29.06 23.56 -8.96
CA PHE A 33 -30.38 23.79 -9.52
C PHE A 33 -31.43 22.88 -8.86
N ALA A 34 -32.64 23.41 -8.63
CA ALA A 34 -33.83 22.62 -8.32
C ALA A 34 -34.91 22.90 -9.38
N VAL A 35 -35.55 21.84 -9.90
CA VAL A 35 -36.65 21.94 -10.87
C VAL A 35 -37.93 21.46 -10.21
N PHE A 36 -38.88 22.38 -10.04
CA PHE A 36 -40.20 22.15 -9.47
C PHE A 36 -41.29 22.20 -10.54
N GLY A 37 -42.46 21.66 -10.20
CA GLY A 37 -43.59 21.50 -11.11
C GLY A 37 -44.26 20.14 -10.93
N LYS A 38 -45.48 20.02 -11.45
CA LYS A 38 -46.32 18.82 -11.32
C LYS A 38 -45.65 17.56 -11.93
N PRO A 39 -46.09 16.34 -11.56
CA PRO A 39 -45.71 15.11 -12.26
C PRO A 39 -46.02 15.21 -13.77
N GLY A 40 -45.23 14.53 -14.61
CA GLY A 40 -45.42 14.49 -16.07
C GLY A 40 -45.21 15.80 -16.87
N VAL A 41 -44.92 16.94 -16.23
CA VAL A 41 -44.76 18.25 -16.92
C VAL A 41 -43.45 18.40 -17.71
N GLY A 42 -42.56 17.40 -17.71
CA GLY A 42 -41.29 17.42 -18.45
C GLY A 42 -40.03 17.84 -17.66
N LYS A 43 -40.09 17.88 -16.32
CA LYS A 43 -38.97 18.27 -15.44
C LYS A 43 -37.63 17.60 -15.80
N THR A 44 -37.63 16.28 -15.91
CA THR A 44 -36.45 15.45 -16.21
C THR A 44 -35.87 15.76 -17.59
N THR A 45 -36.70 15.97 -18.61
CA THR A 45 -36.24 16.33 -19.96
C THR A 45 -35.49 17.66 -19.96
N LEU A 46 -36.05 18.69 -19.32
CA LEU A 46 -35.41 20.00 -19.17
C LEU A 46 -34.13 19.89 -18.33
N ALA A 47 -34.16 19.14 -17.23
CA ALA A 47 -33.00 18.93 -16.37
C ALA A 47 -31.84 18.22 -17.09
N ASN A 48 -32.13 17.24 -17.95
CA ASN A 48 -31.14 16.56 -18.79
C ASN A 48 -30.42 17.54 -19.72
N GLN A 49 -31.18 18.40 -20.42
CA GLN A 49 -30.63 19.42 -21.33
C GLN A 49 -29.79 20.47 -20.57
N ILE A 50 -30.23 20.90 -19.38
CA ILE A 50 -29.46 21.81 -18.52
C ILE A 50 -28.17 21.14 -18.04
N ALA A 51 -28.22 19.90 -17.53
CA ALA A 51 -27.06 19.14 -17.06
C ALA A 51 -26.00 18.98 -18.16
N GLN A 52 -26.42 18.62 -19.38
CA GLN A 52 -25.52 18.47 -20.52
C GLN A 52 -24.78 19.76 -20.90
N THR A 53 -25.37 20.94 -20.68
CA THR A 53 -24.83 22.24 -21.10
C THR A 53 -24.11 23.01 -19.98
N TRP A 54 -24.54 22.85 -18.72
CA TRP A 54 -23.88 23.42 -17.55
C TRP A 54 -22.82 22.48 -16.94
N LYS A 55 -22.79 21.21 -17.39
CA LYS A 55 -21.93 20.13 -16.88
C LYS A 55 -22.07 19.92 -15.37
N CYS A 56 -23.28 20.09 -14.83
CA CYS A 56 -23.63 19.72 -13.45
C CYS A 56 -24.17 18.28 -13.40
N ILE A 57 -24.07 17.65 -12.23
CA ILE A 57 -24.50 16.26 -12.02
C ILE A 57 -26.02 16.21 -11.88
N ARG A 58 -26.70 15.39 -12.69
CA ARG A 58 -28.12 15.10 -12.48
C ARG A 58 -28.25 14.14 -11.30
N VAL A 59 -28.99 14.54 -10.26
CA VAL A 59 -29.28 13.68 -9.11
C VAL A 59 -30.76 13.33 -9.12
N GLU A 60 -31.03 12.07 -9.47
CA GLU A 60 -32.34 11.42 -9.53
C GLU A 60 -32.18 9.98 -9.02
N ALA A 61 -33.24 9.40 -8.46
CA ALA A 61 -33.24 8.11 -7.79
C ALA A 61 -32.77 6.97 -8.70
N LEU A 62 -33.36 6.85 -9.89
CA LEU A 62 -33.09 5.73 -10.80
C LEU A 62 -31.59 5.66 -11.20
N PRO A 63 -30.94 6.71 -11.73
CA PRO A 63 -29.51 6.68 -12.04
C PRO A 63 -28.61 6.37 -10.85
N VAL A 64 -28.95 6.85 -9.64
CA VAL A 64 -28.17 6.57 -8.42
C VAL A 64 -28.33 5.11 -7.98
N LEU A 65 -29.54 4.54 -8.11
CA LEU A 65 -29.78 3.12 -7.83
C LEU A 65 -29.08 2.23 -8.85
N GLU A 66 -29.11 2.58 -10.14
CA GLU A 66 -28.36 1.90 -11.20
C GLU A 66 -26.84 1.94 -10.94
N GLU A 67 -26.29 3.09 -10.55
CA GLU A 67 -24.88 3.26 -10.17
C GLU A 67 -24.50 2.35 -8.99
N TYR A 68 -25.26 2.36 -7.90
CA TYR A 68 -24.97 1.51 -6.73
C TYR A 68 -25.13 0.01 -7.01
N ILE A 69 -26.09 -0.39 -7.86
CA ILE A 69 -26.28 -1.79 -8.28
C ILE A 69 -25.14 -2.25 -9.21
N ALA A 70 -24.67 -1.40 -10.11
CA ALA A 70 -23.60 -1.72 -11.07
C ALA A 70 -22.20 -1.85 -10.44
N VAL A 71 -21.96 -1.20 -9.29
CA VAL A 71 -20.69 -1.31 -8.54
C VAL A 71 -20.63 -2.60 -7.68
N GLU A 72 -21.73 -3.35 -7.58
CA GLU A 72 -21.87 -4.66 -6.87
C GLU A 72 -21.45 -4.69 -5.38
N ASN A 73 -21.20 -3.53 -4.76
CA ASN A 73 -21.02 -3.36 -3.30
C ASN A 73 -22.15 -4.02 -2.48
N GLU A 74 -21.93 -4.20 -1.16
CA GLU A 74 -22.92 -4.77 -0.23
C GLU A 74 -24.32 -4.13 -0.37
N LEU A 75 -24.38 -2.79 -0.45
CA LEU A 75 -25.64 -2.05 -0.67
C LEU A 75 -26.25 -2.33 -2.06
N GLY A 76 -25.43 -2.43 -3.11
CA GLY A 76 -25.88 -2.78 -4.46
C GLY A 76 -26.46 -4.19 -4.52
N SER A 77 -25.79 -5.15 -3.89
CA SER A 77 -26.26 -6.53 -3.73
C SER A 77 -27.55 -6.62 -2.89
N MET A 78 -27.68 -5.80 -1.84
CA MET A 78 -28.91 -5.68 -1.06
C MET A 78 -30.07 -5.14 -1.93
N LEU A 79 -29.88 -4.02 -2.63
CA LEU A 79 -30.88 -3.43 -3.53
C LEU A 79 -31.31 -4.43 -4.63
N LYS A 80 -30.34 -5.09 -5.25
CA LYS A 80 -30.54 -6.13 -6.28
C LYS A 80 -31.35 -7.31 -5.75
N SER A 81 -31.09 -7.77 -4.52
CA SER A 81 -31.85 -8.85 -3.88
C SER A 81 -33.27 -8.46 -3.44
N MET A 82 -33.48 -7.22 -2.95
CA MET A 82 -34.82 -6.67 -2.70
C MET A 82 -35.67 -6.69 -3.98
N LEU A 83 -35.14 -6.13 -5.07
CA LEU A 83 -35.83 -6.10 -6.37
C LEU A 83 -36.09 -7.50 -6.93
N PHE A 84 -35.12 -8.43 -6.85
CA PHE A 84 -35.32 -9.83 -7.26
C PHE A 84 -36.33 -10.59 -6.40
N SER A 85 -36.55 -10.19 -5.15
CA SER A 85 -37.61 -10.72 -4.28
C SER A 85 -39.00 -10.11 -4.54
N GLY A 86 -39.11 -9.16 -5.48
CA GLY A 86 -40.34 -8.43 -5.78
C GLY A 86 -40.70 -7.33 -4.76
N GLN A 87 -39.74 -6.92 -3.92
CA GLN A 87 -39.92 -5.83 -2.95
C GLN A 87 -39.57 -4.47 -3.56
N SER A 88 -40.30 -3.43 -3.16
CA SER A 88 -39.92 -2.05 -3.42
C SER A 88 -38.72 -1.63 -2.55
N ILE A 89 -37.91 -0.71 -3.05
CA ILE A 89 -36.84 -0.07 -2.27
C ILE A 89 -37.50 0.99 -1.36
N PRO A 90 -37.24 1.02 -0.04
CA PRO A 90 -37.85 2.01 0.85
C PRO A 90 -37.44 3.46 0.54
N ASP A 91 -38.39 4.39 0.56
CA ASP A 91 -38.18 5.81 0.27
C ASP A 91 -37.10 6.45 1.17
N GLU A 92 -37.01 6.05 2.45
CA GLU A 92 -35.92 6.49 3.35
C GLU A 92 -34.53 6.20 2.78
N LEU A 93 -34.35 5.01 2.18
CA LEU A 93 -33.10 4.58 1.58
C LEU A 93 -32.84 5.33 0.27
N VAL A 94 -33.87 5.57 -0.55
CA VAL A 94 -33.75 6.39 -1.77
C VAL A 94 -33.32 7.81 -1.44
N ILE A 95 -33.97 8.46 -0.46
CA ILE A 95 -33.61 9.81 -0.01
C ILE A 95 -32.19 9.83 0.56
N LYS A 96 -31.78 8.82 1.34
CA LYS A 96 -30.41 8.70 1.84
C LYS A 96 -29.38 8.61 0.71
N LEU A 97 -29.61 7.78 -0.31
CA LEU A 97 -28.71 7.61 -1.45
C LEU A 97 -28.62 8.90 -2.31
N ILE A 98 -29.74 9.61 -2.49
CA ILE A 98 -29.74 10.94 -3.12
C ILE A 98 -28.89 11.94 -2.32
N LEU A 99 -29.04 11.98 -0.99
CA LEU A 99 -28.23 12.85 -0.13
C LEU A 99 -26.73 12.47 -0.16
N GLU A 100 -26.40 11.18 -0.25
CA GLU A 100 -25.02 10.72 -0.46
C GLU A 100 -24.46 11.22 -1.80
N LYS A 101 -25.21 11.10 -2.91
CA LYS A 101 -24.77 11.61 -4.23
C LYS A 101 -24.65 13.14 -4.26
N ILE A 102 -25.52 13.89 -3.57
CA ILE A 102 -25.38 15.37 -3.42
C ILE A 102 -24.10 15.75 -2.67
N ASN A 103 -23.68 14.95 -1.69
CA ASN A 103 -22.45 15.19 -0.93
C ASN A 103 -21.18 14.60 -1.60
N SER A 104 -21.31 14.02 -2.80
CA SER A 104 -20.21 13.42 -3.56
C SER A 104 -19.08 14.42 -3.90
N PRO A 105 -17.86 13.90 -4.18
CA PRO A 105 -16.77 14.72 -4.72
C PRO A 105 -17.14 15.37 -6.06
N GLU A 106 -17.88 14.68 -6.93
CA GLU A 106 -18.36 15.19 -8.23
C GLU A 106 -19.16 16.48 -8.07
N VAL A 107 -20.24 16.41 -7.28
CA VAL A 107 -21.13 17.55 -7.02
C VAL A 107 -20.39 18.71 -6.35
N SER A 108 -19.37 18.43 -5.54
CA SER A 108 -18.51 19.45 -4.93
C SER A 108 -17.64 20.24 -5.94
N HIS A 109 -17.53 19.79 -7.20
CA HIS A 109 -16.89 20.52 -8.29
C HIS A 109 -17.86 20.99 -9.38
N PHE A 110 -18.76 20.11 -9.81
CA PHE A 110 -19.66 20.34 -10.94
C PHE A 110 -21.01 20.97 -10.55
N GLY A 111 -21.39 20.91 -9.28
CA GLY A 111 -22.75 21.24 -8.82
C GLY A 111 -23.75 20.15 -9.20
N TYR A 112 -25.03 20.37 -8.91
CA TYR A 112 -26.08 19.40 -9.22
C TYR A 112 -27.34 20.04 -9.81
N ILE A 113 -28.18 19.21 -10.42
CA ILE A 113 -29.59 19.50 -10.71
C ILE A 113 -30.48 18.38 -10.15
N ILE A 114 -31.53 18.75 -9.42
CA ILE A 114 -32.49 17.82 -8.80
C ILE A 114 -33.92 18.13 -9.25
N THR A 115 -34.72 17.08 -9.44
CA THR A 115 -36.08 17.12 -10.01
C THR A 115 -37.13 16.38 -9.17
N GLU A 116 -36.70 15.56 -8.21
CA GLU A 116 -37.54 14.56 -7.51
C GLU A 116 -37.77 14.82 -6.01
N ILE A 117 -37.02 15.74 -5.38
CA ILE A 117 -37.26 16.15 -3.99
C ILE A 117 -37.93 17.53 -4.01
N PRO A 118 -39.09 17.73 -3.34
CA PRO A 118 -39.84 16.73 -2.57
C PRO A 118 -40.55 15.71 -3.46
N SER A 119 -40.54 14.44 -3.04
CA SER A 119 -41.25 13.36 -3.69
C SER A 119 -42.75 13.41 -3.37
N LEU A 120 -43.56 12.77 -4.22
CA LEU A 120 -45.02 12.74 -4.04
C LEU A 120 -45.46 11.78 -2.91
N SER A 121 -44.66 10.75 -2.63
CA SER A 121 -44.84 9.87 -1.47
C SER A 121 -44.65 10.65 -0.17
N GLN A 122 -45.43 10.29 0.85
CA GLN A 122 -45.30 10.84 2.21
C GLN A 122 -45.03 9.73 3.24
N ASP A 123 -44.81 8.48 2.79
CA ASP A 123 -44.76 7.28 3.63
C ASP A 123 -43.54 7.26 4.56
N ALA A 124 -42.40 7.77 4.06
CA ALA A 124 -41.16 7.93 4.82
C ALA A 124 -41.01 9.33 5.44
N MET A 125 -41.21 10.39 4.64
CA MET A 125 -41.01 11.78 5.06
C MET A 125 -41.98 12.71 4.35
N THR A 126 -42.57 13.63 5.11
CA THR A 126 -43.46 14.67 4.59
C THR A 126 -42.71 15.63 3.65
N ALA A 127 -43.44 16.28 2.73
CA ALA A 127 -42.88 17.28 1.81
C ALA A 127 -42.15 18.42 2.55
N LEU A 128 -42.62 18.79 3.75
CA LEU A 128 -41.96 19.76 4.65
C LEU A 128 -40.56 19.28 5.09
N GLN A 129 -40.45 18.05 5.59
CA GLN A 129 -39.16 17.47 6.02
C GLN A 129 -38.20 17.30 4.84
N GLN A 130 -38.71 16.87 3.68
CA GLN A 130 -37.92 16.75 2.46
C GLN A 130 -37.38 18.10 1.97
N ILE A 131 -38.16 19.18 2.11
CA ILE A 131 -37.72 20.55 1.85
C ILE A 131 -36.73 21.06 2.91
N GLU A 132 -36.91 20.72 4.19
CA GLU A 132 -35.95 21.06 5.25
C GLU A 132 -34.58 20.43 4.99
N LEU A 133 -34.53 19.19 4.48
CA LEU A 133 -33.28 18.56 4.01
C LEU A 133 -32.61 19.40 2.92
N ILE A 134 -33.35 19.85 1.89
CA ILE A 134 -32.81 20.75 0.85
C ILE A 134 -32.33 22.08 1.45
N LYS A 135 -33.10 22.71 2.35
CA LYS A 135 -32.73 23.96 3.02
C LYS A 135 -31.47 23.80 3.89
N ASN A 136 -31.14 22.58 4.34
CA ASN A 136 -29.98 22.28 5.18
C ASN A 136 -28.78 21.68 4.41
N LEU A 137 -28.85 21.53 3.08
CA LEU A 137 -27.72 21.08 2.26
C LEU A 137 -26.51 22.04 2.36
N LYS A 138 -25.31 21.46 2.44
CA LYS A 138 -24.02 22.16 2.30
C LYS A 138 -23.96 23.04 1.05
N PHE A 139 -24.56 22.57 -0.04
CA PHE A 139 -24.75 23.32 -1.27
C PHE A 139 -26.26 23.41 -1.55
N LYS A 140 -26.94 24.42 -0.97
CA LYS A 140 -28.36 24.71 -1.29
C LYS A 140 -28.54 25.00 -2.79
N PRO A 141 -29.72 24.83 -3.40
CA PRO A 141 -29.97 25.30 -4.76
C PRO A 141 -29.72 26.82 -4.88
N ASP A 142 -29.00 27.25 -5.92
CA ASP A 142 -28.86 28.66 -6.29
C ASP A 142 -30.04 29.10 -7.15
N VAL A 143 -30.41 28.28 -8.12
CA VAL A 143 -31.50 28.55 -9.07
C VAL A 143 -32.66 27.59 -8.80
N ILE A 144 -33.88 28.15 -8.74
CA ILE A 144 -35.12 27.39 -8.71
C ILE A 144 -35.85 27.61 -10.03
N ILE A 145 -36.20 26.53 -10.72
CA ILE A 145 -36.94 26.53 -11.98
C ILE A 145 -38.33 25.93 -11.73
N ASN A 146 -39.39 26.71 -11.90
CA ASN A 146 -40.77 26.27 -11.66
C ASN A 146 -41.54 26.16 -12.98
N ILE A 147 -41.92 24.93 -13.36
CA ILE A 147 -42.70 24.67 -14.57
C ILE A 147 -44.20 24.72 -14.25
N LYS A 148 -44.83 25.85 -14.54
CA LYS A 148 -46.27 26.08 -14.37
C LYS A 148 -47.04 25.56 -15.58
N CYS A 149 -48.01 24.69 -15.33
CA CYS A 149 -48.91 24.14 -16.34
C CYS A 149 -50.34 24.08 -15.77
N PRO A 150 -51.38 24.48 -16.53
CA PRO A 150 -52.77 24.21 -16.16
C PRO A 150 -53.03 22.71 -15.97
N ASP A 151 -54.00 22.35 -15.14
CA ASP A 151 -54.32 20.94 -14.87
C ASP A 151 -54.81 20.23 -16.14
N TYR A 152 -55.76 20.85 -16.85
CA TYR A 152 -56.37 20.28 -18.06
C TYR A 152 -55.33 19.93 -19.13
N ASP A 153 -54.45 20.88 -19.46
CA ASP A 153 -53.40 20.71 -20.47
C ASP A 153 -52.35 19.66 -20.06
N LEU A 154 -52.13 19.48 -18.76
CA LEU A 154 -51.25 18.44 -18.22
C LEU A 154 -51.91 17.06 -18.29
N CYS A 155 -53.15 16.95 -17.83
CA CYS A 155 -53.91 15.71 -17.84
C CYS A 155 -54.10 15.18 -19.27
N GLN A 156 -54.50 16.05 -20.21
CA GLN A 156 -54.63 15.72 -21.63
C GLN A 156 -53.31 15.26 -22.25
N ARG A 157 -52.21 15.94 -21.94
CA ARG A 157 -50.86 15.60 -22.43
C ARG A 157 -50.38 14.24 -21.94
N ILE A 158 -50.58 13.92 -20.67
CA ILE A 158 -50.15 12.64 -20.10
C ILE A 158 -51.06 11.51 -20.59
N SER A 159 -52.39 11.69 -20.64
CA SER A 159 -53.29 10.68 -21.20
C SER A 159 -53.12 10.44 -22.70
N GLY A 160 -52.53 11.42 -23.41
CA GLY A 160 -52.09 11.30 -24.80
C GLY A 160 -50.72 10.62 -24.98
N GLN A 161 -49.99 10.27 -23.92
CA GLN A 161 -48.71 9.56 -24.05
C GLN A 161 -48.91 8.07 -24.32
N ARG A 162 -47.99 7.48 -25.08
CA ARG A 162 -47.92 6.04 -25.32
C ARG A 162 -46.48 5.57 -25.18
N GLN A 163 -46.29 4.41 -24.56
CA GLN A 163 -44.99 3.78 -24.40
C GLN A 163 -44.81 2.66 -25.43
N HIS A 164 -43.62 2.55 -26.02
CA HIS A 164 -43.26 1.44 -26.89
C HIS A 164 -42.95 0.19 -26.05
N SER A 165 -43.73 -0.86 -26.24
CA SER A 165 -43.71 -2.10 -25.44
C SER A 165 -42.34 -2.75 -25.26
N SER A 166 -41.45 -2.71 -26.26
CA SER A 166 -40.12 -3.34 -26.18
C SER A 166 -38.95 -2.39 -25.84
N THR A 167 -39.06 -1.09 -26.10
CA THR A 167 -37.95 -0.13 -25.92
C THR A 167 -38.17 0.83 -24.76
N GLY A 168 -39.38 0.88 -24.20
CA GLY A 168 -39.76 1.79 -23.12
C GLY A 168 -39.88 3.26 -23.53
N TYR A 169 -39.62 3.61 -24.80
CA TYR A 169 -39.67 4.99 -25.28
C TYR A 169 -41.10 5.57 -25.24
N ILE A 170 -41.24 6.83 -24.85
CA ILE A 170 -42.53 7.51 -24.68
C ILE A 170 -42.77 8.50 -25.82
N TYR A 171 -43.83 8.27 -26.60
CA TYR A 171 -44.33 9.17 -27.63
C TYR A 171 -45.45 10.06 -27.06
N THR A 172 -45.43 11.37 -27.33
CA THR A 172 -46.59 12.23 -27.11
C THR A 172 -47.61 12.06 -28.23
N ARG A 173 -48.86 12.46 -27.99
CA ARG A 173 -49.97 12.37 -28.98
C ARG A 173 -49.57 12.90 -30.36
N ASP A 174 -48.84 14.01 -30.39
CA ASP A 174 -48.42 14.72 -31.60
C ASP A 174 -47.40 13.95 -32.47
N HIS A 175 -46.96 12.77 -32.03
CA HIS A 175 -46.04 11.85 -32.73
C HIS A 175 -46.69 10.51 -33.13
N TRP A 176 -47.92 10.19 -32.69
CA TRP A 176 -48.57 8.91 -33.00
C TRP A 176 -50.03 9.02 -33.45
N ASP A 177 -50.70 10.12 -33.15
CA ASP A 177 -52.12 10.36 -33.46
C ASP A 177 -52.24 10.98 -34.87
N PRO A 178 -52.79 10.25 -35.88
CA PRO A 178 -52.83 10.75 -37.24
C PRO A 178 -53.71 11.99 -37.41
N GLU A 179 -54.78 12.14 -36.62
CA GLU A 179 -55.66 13.32 -36.69
C GLU A 179 -54.90 14.58 -36.24
N VAL A 180 -54.08 14.45 -35.20
CA VAL A 180 -53.23 15.54 -34.71
C VAL A 180 -52.15 15.89 -35.72
N ILE A 181 -51.47 14.91 -36.30
CA ILE A 181 -50.39 15.14 -37.29
C ILE A 181 -50.95 15.77 -38.58
N GLU A 182 -52.12 15.32 -39.07
CA GLU A 182 -52.85 16.00 -40.14
C GLU A 182 -53.21 17.45 -39.79
N SER A 183 -53.69 17.70 -38.57
CA SER A 183 -54.06 19.05 -38.13
C SER A 183 -52.84 19.99 -38.03
N ARG A 184 -51.68 19.44 -37.63
CA ARG A 184 -50.38 20.13 -37.60
C ARG A 184 -49.95 20.52 -39.01
N ARG A 185 -50.07 19.60 -39.98
CA ARG A 185 -49.73 19.84 -41.39
C ARG A 185 -50.64 20.88 -42.04
N LYS A 186 -51.95 20.82 -41.79
CA LYS A 186 -52.93 21.81 -42.30
C LYS A 186 -52.60 23.24 -41.81
N LYS A 187 -52.34 23.41 -40.51
CA LYS A 187 -51.90 24.70 -39.94
C LYS A 187 -50.57 25.20 -40.52
N LYS A 188 -49.62 24.30 -40.81
CA LYS A 188 -48.35 24.67 -41.43
C LYS A 188 -48.56 25.23 -42.84
N LYS A 189 -49.36 24.54 -43.67
CA LYS A 189 -49.70 25.00 -45.04
C LYS A 189 -50.55 26.29 -45.03
N GLU A 190 -51.35 26.53 -44.00
CA GLU A 190 -52.05 27.81 -43.79
C GLU A 190 -51.04 28.95 -43.49
N LEU A 191 -50.11 28.74 -42.54
CA LEU A 191 -49.08 29.73 -42.18
C LEU A 191 -48.10 30.04 -43.33
N GLN A 192 -47.76 29.06 -44.16
CA GLN A 192 -46.94 29.26 -45.36
C GLN A 192 -47.64 30.18 -46.37
N LYS A 193 -48.95 30.01 -46.57
CA LYS A 193 -49.77 30.80 -47.51
C LYS A 193 -50.07 32.23 -47.07
N GLU A 194 -49.84 32.58 -45.80
CA GLU A 194 -49.84 33.97 -45.33
C GLU A 194 -48.45 34.64 -45.39
N GLY A 195 -47.38 33.88 -45.66
CA GLY A 195 -45.98 34.31 -45.50
C GLY A 195 -45.16 34.52 -46.78
N LYS A 196 -45.47 33.80 -47.86
CA LYS A 196 -44.83 33.95 -49.20
C LYS A 196 -45.87 34.40 -50.23
N GLY A 197 -45.39 35.01 -51.32
CA GLY A 197 -46.15 35.22 -52.55
C GLY A 197 -45.53 34.38 -53.65
N GLU A 198 -46.38 33.74 -54.46
CA GLU A 198 -46.10 32.79 -55.56
C GLU A 198 -44.70 32.95 -56.19
N ASP A 199 -43.80 32.00 -55.91
CA ASP A 199 -42.42 31.95 -56.43
C ASP A 199 -42.09 30.49 -56.84
N GLU A 200 -41.40 30.28 -57.96
CA GLU A 200 -41.37 28.97 -58.67
C GLU A 200 -40.69 27.81 -57.91
N GLY A 201 -40.10 28.05 -56.73
CA GLY A 201 -39.55 27.01 -55.85
C GLY A 201 -40.56 26.34 -54.92
N GLU A 202 -41.80 26.84 -54.82
CA GLU A 202 -42.81 26.27 -53.90
C GLU A 202 -43.29 24.87 -54.31
N GLU A 203 -43.26 24.51 -55.61
CA GLU A 203 -43.66 23.17 -56.07
C GLU A 203 -42.67 22.07 -55.67
N GLU A 204 -41.38 22.38 -55.50
CA GLU A 204 -40.37 21.43 -55.00
C GLU A 204 -40.45 21.31 -53.46
N GLU A 205 -40.59 22.44 -52.73
CA GLU A 205 -40.83 22.44 -51.27
C GLU A 205 -42.12 21.65 -50.91
N GLU A 206 -43.22 21.80 -51.65
CA GLU A 206 -44.46 21.04 -51.40
C GLU A 206 -44.31 19.53 -51.66
N GLN A 207 -43.49 19.11 -52.62
CA GLN A 207 -43.25 17.70 -52.92
C GLN A 207 -42.41 17.01 -51.84
N GLU A 208 -41.33 17.64 -51.38
CA GLU A 208 -40.54 17.11 -50.24
C GLU A 208 -41.39 17.02 -48.96
N GLU A 209 -42.30 17.98 -48.72
CA GLU A 209 -43.26 17.92 -47.61
C GLU A 209 -44.37 16.87 -47.76
N GLU A 210 -44.65 16.40 -48.98
CA GLU A 210 -45.60 15.31 -49.23
C GLU A 210 -44.93 13.95 -49.01
N GLU A 211 -43.71 13.76 -49.53
CA GLU A 211 -42.91 12.54 -49.28
C GLU A 211 -42.55 12.37 -47.80
N ALA A 212 -42.12 13.44 -47.12
CA ALA A 212 -41.81 13.41 -45.69
C ALA A 212 -43.04 13.05 -44.83
N PHE A 213 -44.23 13.54 -45.19
CA PHE A 213 -45.48 13.18 -44.51
C PHE A 213 -45.88 11.71 -44.76
N ILE A 214 -45.70 11.20 -45.98
CA ILE A 214 -45.93 9.78 -46.30
C ILE A 214 -44.97 8.89 -45.48
N ALA A 215 -43.70 9.27 -45.35
CA ALA A 215 -42.73 8.57 -44.51
C ALA A 215 -43.09 8.63 -43.01
N GLU A 216 -43.52 9.79 -42.49
CA GLU A 216 -43.99 9.94 -41.10
C GLU A 216 -45.21 9.02 -40.84
N MET A 217 -46.19 8.97 -41.75
CA MET A 217 -47.36 8.10 -41.62
C MET A 217 -47.01 6.60 -41.72
N GLN A 218 -46.02 6.22 -42.53
CA GLN A 218 -45.54 4.83 -42.58
C GLN A 218 -44.87 4.42 -41.26
N MET A 219 -43.97 5.25 -40.72
CA MET A 219 -43.35 5.00 -39.41
C MET A 219 -44.39 4.95 -38.28
N VAL A 220 -45.39 5.85 -38.29
CA VAL A 220 -46.50 5.82 -37.32
C VAL A 220 -47.29 4.51 -37.43
N ALA A 221 -47.59 4.01 -38.63
CA ALA A 221 -48.31 2.75 -38.83
C ALA A 221 -47.54 1.50 -38.37
N GLU A 222 -46.21 1.53 -38.44
CA GLU A 222 -45.34 0.48 -37.84
C GLU A 222 -45.32 0.58 -36.31
N ILE A 223 -45.05 1.79 -35.78
CA ILE A 223 -44.90 2.04 -34.34
C ILE A 223 -46.21 1.79 -33.57
N LEU A 224 -47.36 2.17 -34.14
CA LEU A 224 -48.70 2.04 -33.53
C LEU A 224 -49.00 0.62 -32.99
N GLN A 225 -48.50 -0.42 -33.65
CA GLN A 225 -48.71 -1.82 -33.26
C GLN A 225 -47.99 -2.19 -31.96
N HIS A 226 -46.98 -1.43 -31.58
CA HIS A 226 -46.15 -1.64 -30.39
C HIS A 226 -46.44 -0.64 -29.26
N LEU A 227 -47.31 0.34 -29.48
CA LEU A 227 -47.68 1.36 -28.51
C LEU A 227 -48.72 0.87 -27.50
N VAL A 228 -48.42 1.06 -26.21
CA VAL A 228 -49.32 0.79 -25.08
C VAL A 228 -49.53 2.06 -24.25
N GLN A 229 -50.69 2.18 -23.59
CA GLN A 229 -50.92 3.19 -22.55
C GLN A 229 -50.63 2.56 -21.19
N ARG A 230 -49.85 3.22 -20.33
CA ARG A 230 -49.57 2.69 -18.99
C ARG A 230 -50.76 2.95 -18.06
N PRO A 231 -50.97 2.16 -16.99
CA PRO A 231 -52.04 2.42 -16.02
C PRO A 231 -51.97 3.82 -15.37
N GLU A 232 -50.77 4.33 -15.14
CA GLU A 232 -50.51 5.69 -14.63
C GLU A 232 -50.88 6.81 -15.63
N ASP A 233 -50.98 6.51 -16.94
CA ASP A 233 -51.39 7.46 -17.99
C ASP A 233 -52.92 7.54 -18.15
N TYR A 234 -53.73 6.80 -17.39
CA TYR A 234 -55.19 6.95 -17.46
C TYR A 234 -55.63 8.27 -16.82
N LEU A 235 -56.55 8.99 -17.46
CA LEU A 235 -56.94 10.36 -17.10
C LEU A 235 -57.32 10.49 -15.61
N GLU A 236 -58.11 9.56 -15.08
CA GLU A 236 -58.51 9.51 -13.67
C GLU A 236 -57.30 9.39 -12.72
N ASN A 237 -56.30 8.58 -13.07
CA ASN A 237 -55.09 8.42 -12.27
C ASN A 237 -54.21 9.68 -12.34
N VAL A 238 -54.08 10.29 -13.51
CA VAL A 238 -53.36 11.56 -13.68
C VAL A 238 -54.01 12.69 -12.88
N GLU A 239 -55.35 12.81 -12.92
CA GLU A 239 -56.09 13.79 -12.12
C GLU A 239 -55.90 13.57 -10.61
N ASN A 240 -55.96 12.32 -10.14
CA ASN A 240 -55.65 11.97 -8.76
C ASN A 240 -54.21 12.31 -8.37
N THR A 241 -53.22 12.05 -9.24
CA THR A 241 -51.81 12.42 -9.04
C THR A 241 -51.60 13.94 -8.98
N VAL A 242 -52.25 14.70 -9.87
CA VAL A 242 -52.19 16.18 -9.88
C VAL A 242 -52.87 16.77 -8.63
N LYS A 243 -53.98 16.17 -8.19
CA LYS A 243 -54.66 16.54 -6.95
C LYS A 243 -53.78 16.28 -5.72
N LEU A 244 -53.20 15.09 -5.59
CA LEU A 244 -52.31 14.74 -4.47
C LEU A 244 -51.13 15.71 -4.38
N TYR A 245 -50.49 16.05 -5.51
CA TYR A 245 -49.41 17.04 -5.56
C TYR A 245 -49.85 18.42 -5.06
N LYS A 246 -51.09 18.87 -5.36
CA LYS A 246 -51.64 20.12 -4.83
C LYS A 246 -51.86 20.07 -3.31
N GLU A 247 -52.35 18.95 -2.81
CA GLU A 247 -52.74 18.78 -1.40
C GLU A 247 -51.53 18.56 -0.47
N THR A 248 -50.45 17.91 -0.94
CA THR A 248 -49.25 17.64 -0.11
C THR A 248 -48.07 18.56 -0.39
N THR A 249 -47.86 18.95 -1.66
CA THR A 249 -46.54 19.41 -2.13
C THR A 249 -46.55 20.88 -2.54
N LEU A 250 -47.60 21.34 -3.20
CA LEU A 250 -47.65 22.68 -3.82
C LEU A 250 -47.46 23.81 -2.82
N GLN A 251 -48.17 23.80 -1.68
CA GLN A 251 -48.06 24.85 -0.66
C GLN A 251 -46.62 24.98 -0.15
N VAL A 252 -45.97 23.86 0.17
CA VAL A 252 -44.58 23.84 0.67
C VAL A 252 -43.62 24.43 -0.36
N LEU A 253 -43.83 24.13 -1.64
CA LEU A 253 -43.03 24.69 -2.73
C LEU A 253 -43.30 26.19 -2.94
N GLU A 254 -44.54 26.66 -2.78
CA GLU A 254 -44.89 28.08 -2.85
C GLU A 254 -44.22 28.88 -1.72
N GLU A 255 -44.19 28.33 -0.50
CA GLU A 255 -43.43 28.91 0.63
C GLU A 255 -41.92 28.98 0.33
N VAL A 256 -41.31 27.91 -0.20
CA VAL A 256 -39.90 27.89 -0.63
C VAL A 256 -39.60 28.91 -1.72
N MET A 257 -40.48 29.04 -2.72
CA MET A 257 -40.29 29.98 -3.83
C MET A 257 -40.48 31.44 -3.38
N ALA A 258 -41.32 31.70 -2.37
CA ALA A 258 -41.50 33.03 -1.78
C ALA A 258 -40.32 33.44 -0.88
N GLU A 259 -39.64 32.50 -0.23
CA GLU A 259 -38.39 32.74 0.50
C GLU A 259 -37.17 32.97 -0.41
N HIS A 260 -37.18 32.41 -1.63
CA HIS A 260 -36.01 32.42 -2.52
C HIS A 260 -35.76 33.79 -3.18
N ASN A 261 -34.52 34.04 -3.61
CA ASN A 261 -34.19 35.27 -4.31
C ASN A 261 -34.86 35.31 -5.70
N PRO A 262 -35.74 36.30 -6.00
CA PRO A 262 -36.51 36.34 -7.25
C PRO A 262 -35.66 36.54 -8.52
N GLN A 263 -34.38 36.95 -8.39
CA GLN A 263 -33.45 36.98 -9.52
C GLN A 263 -33.09 35.56 -9.99
N TYR A 264 -33.03 34.59 -9.08
CA TYR A 264 -32.67 33.20 -9.33
C TYR A 264 -33.89 32.26 -9.32
N LEU A 265 -35.11 32.82 -9.24
CA LEU A 265 -36.35 32.13 -9.58
C LEU A 265 -36.63 32.28 -11.08
N ILE A 266 -36.91 31.16 -11.74
CA ILE A 266 -37.26 31.07 -13.16
C ILE A 266 -38.61 30.38 -13.27
N GLU A 267 -39.64 31.13 -13.61
CA GLU A 267 -40.97 30.56 -13.89
C GLU A 267 -41.12 30.29 -15.39
N LEU A 268 -41.70 29.14 -15.73
CA LEU A 268 -41.82 28.65 -17.10
C LEU A 268 -43.25 28.22 -17.42
N GLU A 269 -43.71 28.50 -18.64
CA GLU A 269 -45.02 28.11 -19.16
C GLU A 269 -44.94 26.71 -19.78
N GLY A 270 -45.19 25.67 -18.98
CA GLY A 270 -45.03 24.26 -19.35
C GLY A 270 -45.89 23.75 -20.51
N ASN A 271 -46.65 24.59 -21.20
CA ASN A 271 -47.37 24.25 -22.44
C ASN A 271 -46.52 24.43 -23.71
N LYS A 272 -45.35 25.09 -23.60
CA LYS A 272 -44.39 25.25 -24.69
C LYS A 272 -43.56 23.98 -24.92
N PRO A 273 -43.02 23.76 -26.13
CA PRO A 273 -42.13 22.63 -26.41
C PRO A 273 -40.86 22.68 -25.53
N PRO A 274 -40.22 21.53 -25.23
CA PRO A 274 -39.06 21.48 -24.33
C PRO A 274 -37.90 22.39 -24.77
N GLU A 275 -37.72 22.57 -26.08
CA GLU A 275 -36.66 23.39 -26.68
C GLU A 275 -36.83 24.88 -26.39
N GLU A 276 -38.05 25.42 -26.50
CA GLU A 276 -38.37 26.80 -26.11
C GLU A 276 -38.15 27.02 -24.61
N LEU A 277 -38.58 26.07 -23.78
CA LEU A 277 -38.40 26.13 -22.33
C LEU A 277 -36.91 26.14 -21.95
N TYR A 278 -36.13 25.26 -22.56
CA TYR A 278 -34.68 25.18 -22.40
C TYR A 278 -33.97 26.44 -22.88
N MET A 279 -34.35 27.00 -24.04
CA MET A 279 -33.78 28.25 -24.54
C MET A 279 -34.12 29.44 -23.64
N THR A 280 -35.35 29.51 -23.12
CA THR A 280 -35.79 30.52 -22.14
C THR A 280 -34.95 30.44 -20.86
N VAL A 281 -34.71 29.23 -20.35
CA VAL A 281 -33.81 29.01 -19.20
C VAL A 281 -32.39 29.45 -19.54
N LEU A 282 -31.82 29.00 -20.66
CA LEU A 282 -30.45 29.37 -21.04
C LEU A 282 -30.27 30.88 -21.21
N GLU A 283 -31.24 31.57 -21.80
CA GLU A 283 -31.19 33.02 -21.92
C GLU A 283 -31.20 33.71 -20.56
N ARG A 284 -32.10 33.32 -19.65
CA ARG A 284 -32.13 33.89 -18.30
C ARG A 284 -30.84 33.58 -17.53
N LEU A 285 -30.31 32.37 -17.63
CA LEU A 285 -29.05 31.97 -16.99
C LEU A 285 -27.80 32.67 -17.58
N LYS A 286 -27.80 33.12 -18.85
CA LYS A 286 -26.72 33.94 -19.43
C LYS A 286 -26.61 35.32 -18.77
N HIS A 287 -27.71 35.85 -18.24
CA HIS A 287 -27.79 37.17 -17.63
C HIS A 287 -27.54 37.15 -16.11
N LEU A 288 -27.38 35.98 -15.50
CA LEU A 288 -27.00 35.82 -14.10
C LEU A 288 -25.47 35.63 -14.00
N ASN A 289 -24.86 36.21 -12.96
CA ASN A 289 -23.41 36.14 -12.71
C ASN A 289 -22.96 34.77 -12.14
N LEU A 290 -23.44 33.68 -12.74
CA LEU A 290 -23.23 32.30 -12.32
C LEU A 290 -21.95 31.71 -12.93
N LYS A 291 -20.98 31.34 -12.08
CA LYS A 291 -19.73 30.70 -12.52
C LYS A 291 -19.98 29.23 -12.89
N ARG A 292 -19.87 28.89 -14.17
CA ARG A 292 -19.92 27.50 -14.66
C ARG A 292 -18.77 26.67 -14.07
N ALA A 293 -18.99 25.36 -13.92
CA ALA A 293 -17.93 24.42 -13.61
C ALA A 293 -16.87 24.41 -14.73
N ALA A 294 -15.59 24.23 -14.36
CA ALA A 294 -14.49 24.24 -15.30
C ALA A 294 -14.29 22.82 -15.85
N ILE A 295 -14.46 22.65 -17.16
CA ILE A 295 -14.36 21.34 -17.81
C ILE A 295 -12.89 20.93 -17.90
N ILE A 296 -12.58 19.72 -17.44
CA ILE A 296 -11.26 19.09 -17.57
C ILE A 296 -11.18 18.49 -18.98
N THR A 297 -10.18 18.88 -19.76
CA THR A 297 -10.03 18.44 -21.16
C THR A 297 -8.80 17.54 -21.29
N LYS A 298 -9.02 16.25 -21.59
CA LYS A 298 -7.96 15.28 -21.92
C LYS A 298 -7.27 15.69 -23.22
N LEU A 299 -5.96 15.91 -23.16
CA LEU A 299 -5.22 16.54 -24.24
C LEU A 299 -4.92 15.56 -25.39
N GLN A 300 -4.41 14.37 -25.08
CA GLN A 300 -4.05 13.37 -26.07
C GLN A 300 -5.24 12.45 -26.41
N SER A 301 -5.29 12.00 -27.67
CA SER A 301 -6.18 10.96 -28.20
C SER A 301 -5.51 9.58 -28.05
N ALA A 302 -6.26 8.48 -28.03
CA ALA A 302 -5.66 7.13 -28.01
C ALA A 302 -5.05 6.68 -29.36
N GLU A 303 -4.99 7.61 -30.33
CA GLU A 303 -4.61 7.39 -31.73
C GLU A 303 -3.25 8.04 -32.07
N GLU A 304 -2.71 8.85 -31.15
CA GLU A 304 -1.45 9.58 -31.33
C GLU A 304 -0.42 9.06 -30.32
N GLU A 305 0.40 8.09 -30.74
CA GLU A 305 1.58 7.67 -29.99
C GLU A 305 2.63 8.79 -30.04
N ILE A 306 3.10 9.22 -28.86
CA ILE A 306 4.20 10.19 -28.74
C ILE A 306 5.46 9.40 -28.36
N ASP A 307 6.51 9.52 -29.18
CA ASP A 307 7.83 8.97 -28.90
C ASP A 307 8.37 9.39 -27.51
N ILE A 308 9.37 8.66 -27.00
CA ILE A 308 9.98 8.91 -25.67
C ILE A 308 10.82 10.21 -25.71
N MET A 309 10.13 11.36 -25.68
CA MET A 309 10.71 12.70 -25.69
C MET A 309 11.17 13.15 -24.30
N GLU A 310 12.14 14.07 -24.27
CA GLU A 310 12.65 14.67 -23.05
C GLU A 310 11.56 15.40 -22.22
N ASN A 311 11.85 15.61 -20.94
CA ASN A 311 10.93 16.25 -19.99
C ASN A 311 10.49 17.65 -20.43
N GLU A 312 11.41 18.44 -20.98
CA GLU A 312 11.15 19.78 -21.51
C GLU A 312 10.22 19.75 -22.73
N GLU A 313 10.48 18.84 -23.66
CA GLU A 313 9.90 18.82 -25.01
C GLU A 313 8.48 18.27 -25.01
N LEU A 314 8.23 17.16 -24.31
CA LEU A 314 6.89 16.61 -24.16
C LEU A 314 5.91 17.66 -23.60
N LEU A 315 6.35 18.45 -22.60
CA LEU A 315 5.52 19.51 -22.03
C LEU A 315 5.27 20.67 -23.00
N ARG A 316 6.15 20.92 -23.98
CA ARG A 316 5.92 21.92 -25.05
C ARG A 316 4.95 21.39 -26.11
N VAL A 317 5.04 20.10 -26.42
CA VAL A 317 4.15 19.37 -27.34
C VAL A 317 2.74 19.32 -26.76
N LEU A 318 2.56 18.75 -25.56
CA LEU A 318 1.28 18.69 -24.83
C LEU A 318 0.64 20.07 -24.64
N ALA A 319 1.42 21.12 -24.39
CA ALA A 319 0.91 22.48 -24.27
C ALA A 319 0.31 23.07 -25.56
N SER A 320 0.53 22.42 -26.72
CA SER A 320 -0.04 22.84 -28.02
C SER A 320 -1.26 22.03 -28.47
N TYR A 321 -1.61 20.94 -27.78
CA TYR A 321 -2.80 20.14 -28.08
C TYR A 321 -4.09 20.82 -27.60
N LYS A 322 -5.17 20.68 -28.39
CA LYS A 322 -6.55 21.08 -28.04
C LYS A 322 -6.66 22.48 -27.41
N MET A 323 -5.90 23.45 -27.92
CA MET A 323 -5.87 24.84 -27.44
C MET A 323 -7.27 25.47 -27.49
N ILE A 324 -7.66 26.20 -26.44
CA ILE A 324 -8.95 26.93 -26.36
C ILE A 324 -9.10 27.96 -27.49
N ALA A 325 -7.99 28.61 -27.86
CA ALA A 325 -7.96 29.65 -28.88
C ALA A 325 -6.63 29.59 -29.66
N PRO A 326 -6.56 30.11 -30.89
CA PRO A 326 -5.32 30.17 -31.66
C PRO A 326 -4.19 30.84 -30.86
N ARG A 327 -3.04 30.14 -30.76
CA ARG A 327 -1.85 30.52 -29.97
C ARG A 327 -2.00 30.45 -28.44
N TYR A 328 -3.16 30.13 -27.88
CA TYR A 328 -3.34 29.93 -26.43
C TYR A 328 -2.82 28.55 -26.02
N ARG A 329 -1.52 28.46 -25.74
CA ARG A 329 -0.87 27.25 -25.22
C ARG A 329 -1.13 27.09 -23.73
N TRP A 330 -1.29 25.85 -23.27
CA TRP A 330 -1.46 25.53 -21.86
C TRP A 330 -0.19 25.85 -21.06
N GLN A 331 -0.35 26.47 -19.90
CA GLN A 331 0.75 26.74 -18.97
C GLN A 331 1.17 25.44 -18.27
N ARG A 332 2.45 25.32 -17.86
CA ARG A 332 2.89 24.21 -17.00
C ARG A 332 2.35 24.42 -15.59
N SER A 333 1.68 23.42 -15.01
CA SER A 333 1.27 23.48 -13.60
C SER A 333 2.48 23.42 -12.65
N ARG A 334 2.27 23.81 -11.38
CA ARG A 334 3.28 23.83 -10.32
C ARG A 334 3.94 22.46 -10.04
N TRP A 335 3.32 21.36 -10.47
CA TRP A 335 3.82 20.00 -10.31
C TRP A 335 4.60 19.47 -11.53
N GLY A 336 4.59 20.18 -12.65
CA GLY A 336 5.32 19.79 -13.87
C GLY A 336 4.83 18.45 -14.44
N ARG A 337 5.73 17.46 -14.54
CA ARG A 337 5.36 16.07 -14.87
C ARG A 337 4.84 15.27 -13.67
N ALA A 338 5.00 15.69 -12.41
CA ALA A 338 4.61 14.85 -11.27
C ALA A 338 3.09 14.83 -11.05
N CYS A 339 2.52 13.65 -10.77
CA CYS A 339 1.09 13.45 -10.65
C CYS A 339 0.54 14.05 -9.33
N PRO A 340 -0.29 15.12 -9.34
CA PRO A 340 -0.83 15.72 -8.11
C PRO A 340 -1.76 14.77 -7.31
N VAL A 341 -2.32 13.75 -7.96
CA VAL A 341 -3.13 12.73 -7.28
C VAL A 341 -2.23 11.80 -6.46
N ALA A 342 -1.22 11.18 -7.10
CA ALA A 342 -0.27 10.32 -6.41
C ALA A 342 0.48 11.06 -5.29
N LEU A 343 0.86 12.32 -5.52
CA LEU A 343 1.50 13.18 -4.52
C LEU A 343 0.59 13.48 -3.32
N LYS A 344 -0.74 13.42 -3.45
CA LYS A 344 -1.67 13.57 -2.31
C LYS A 344 -1.58 12.38 -1.36
N ASP A 345 -1.41 11.19 -1.92
CA ASP A 345 -1.19 9.98 -1.13
C ASP A 345 0.26 9.85 -0.66
N GLY A 346 1.19 10.63 -1.24
CA GLY A 346 2.61 10.74 -0.87
C GLY A 346 3.59 10.16 -1.89
N ASN A 347 3.12 9.70 -3.05
CA ASN A 347 3.97 9.06 -4.07
C ASN A 347 4.38 10.01 -5.19
N ILE A 348 5.69 10.09 -5.47
CA ILE A 348 6.24 10.86 -6.60
C ILE A 348 6.26 10.00 -7.86
N TYR A 349 5.09 9.77 -8.46
CA TYR A 349 5.03 9.15 -9.80
C TYR A 349 5.03 10.23 -10.90
N PRO A 350 5.87 10.08 -11.94
CA PRO A 350 5.73 10.90 -13.14
C PRO A 350 4.42 10.54 -13.84
N GLY A 351 3.71 11.56 -14.32
CA GLY A 351 2.54 11.40 -15.15
C GLY A 351 2.92 10.97 -16.57
N LEU A 352 2.08 10.12 -17.14
CA LEU A 352 2.19 9.64 -18.51
C LEU A 352 1.53 10.64 -19.48
N PRO A 353 2.00 10.72 -20.74
CA PRO A 353 1.39 11.61 -21.73
C PRO A 353 -0.10 11.28 -21.91
N ASP A 354 -0.45 10.00 -21.98
CA ASP A 354 -1.80 9.50 -22.32
C ASP A 354 -2.88 9.82 -21.27
N PHE A 355 -2.49 10.25 -20.07
CA PHE A 355 -3.38 10.70 -19.01
C PHE A 355 -3.26 12.21 -18.72
N SER A 356 -2.59 12.96 -19.61
CA SER A 356 -2.42 14.41 -19.47
C SER A 356 -3.71 15.19 -19.74
N VAL A 357 -4.03 16.10 -18.82
CA VAL A 357 -5.23 16.93 -18.85
C VAL A 357 -4.90 18.41 -18.77
N SER A 358 -5.81 19.22 -19.28
CA SER A 358 -5.85 20.66 -19.09
C SER A 358 -6.99 21.06 -18.18
N PHE A 359 -6.73 22.01 -17.28
CA PHE A 359 -7.69 22.57 -16.34
C PHE A 359 -7.28 23.99 -15.96
N LEU A 360 -8.21 24.95 -15.97
CA LEU A 360 -7.97 26.37 -15.66
C LEU A 360 -6.71 26.98 -16.32
N GLY A 361 -6.48 26.67 -17.61
CA GLY A 361 -5.33 27.17 -18.38
C GLY A 361 -4.01 26.42 -18.13
N LYS A 362 -3.96 25.49 -17.18
CA LYS A 362 -2.76 24.76 -16.75
C LYS A 362 -2.80 23.27 -17.16
N LEU A 363 -1.62 22.72 -17.47
CA LEU A 363 -1.34 21.33 -17.87
C LEU A 363 -0.96 20.49 -16.65
N TYR A 364 -1.62 19.35 -16.48
CA TYR A 364 -1.38 18.38 -15.42
C TYR A 364 -1.15 17.00 -16.06
N CYS A 365 0.00 16.38 -15.77
CA CYS A 365 0.28 14.99 -16.17
C CYS A 365 -0.15 14.05 -15.04
N LEU A 366 -0.80 12.93 -15.35
CA LEU A 366 -1.34 11.98 -14.36
C LEU A 366 -0.75 10.58 -14.57
N SER A 367 -0.56 9.82 -13.49
CA SER A 367 0.23 8.59 -13.49
C SER A 367 -0.55 7.34 -13.91
N SER A 368 -1.88 7.36 -13.85
CA SER A 368 -2.76 6.22 -14.16
C SER A 368 -4.15 6.69 -14.58
N GLU A 369 -4.94 5.78 -15.17
CA GLU A 369 -6.36 6.04 -15.47
C GLU A 369 -7.19 6.28 -14.19
N GLU A 370 -6.82 5.65 -13.07
CA GLU A 370 -7.43 5.92 -11.76
C GLU A 370 -7.15 7.34 -11.28
N ALA A 371 -5.92 7.83 -11.46
CA ALA A 371 -5.58 9.22 -11.18
C ALA A 371 -6.31 10.19 -12.12
N LEU A 372 -6.46 9.83 -13.40
CA LEU A 372 -7.28 10.57 -14.37
C LEU A 372 -8.73 10.66 -13.91
N LYS A 373 -9.35 9.54 -13.50
CA LYS A 373 -10.71 9.52 -12.95
C LYS A 373 -10.80 10.36 -11.68
N ALA A 374 -9.96 10.12 -10.68
CA ALA A 374 -10.00 10.85 -9.40
C ALA A 374 -9.83 12.37 -9.55
N PHE A 375 -8.94 12.83 -10.44
CA PHE A 375 -8.79 14.25 -10.75
C PHE A 375 -9.98 14.80 -11.54
N SER A 376 -10.54 14.01 -12.48
CA SER A 376 -11.72 14.38 -13.27
C SER A 376 -12.98 14.53 -12.42
N LEU A 377 -13.16 13.69 -11.40
CA LEU A 377 -14.28 13.78 -10.45
C LEU A 377 -14.19 15.06 -9.59
N ASN A 378 -13.01 15.38 -9.04
CA ASN A 378 -12.82 16.60 -8.26
C ASN A 378 -11.36 17.10 -8.22
N PRO A 379 -10.98 18.08 -9.07
CA PRO A 379 -9.63 18.65 -9.07
C PRO A 379 -9.38 19.53 -7.83
N ARG A 380 -10.44 20.13 -7.24
CA ARG A 380 -10.35 21.01 -6.06
C ARG A 380 -9.75 20.28 -4.85
N ARG A 381 -9.98 18.97 -4.73
CA ARG A 381 -9.39 18.09 -3.70
C ARG A 381 -7.85 18.03 -3.75
N TYR A 382 -7.25 18.41 -4.88
CA TYR A 382 -5.81 18.38 -5.13
C TYR A 382 -5.21 19.78 -5.27
N LEU A 383 -5.98 20.77 -5.72
CA LEU A 383 -5.49 22.14 -5.98
C LEU A 383 -5.71 23.12 -4.81
N LEU A 384 -6.61 22.80 -3.87
CA LEU A 384 -6.80 23.61 -2.66
C LEU A 384 -5.86 23.21 -1.51
N PRO A 385 -5.55 24.12 -0.56
CA PRO A 385 -4.80 23.79 0.65
C PRO A 385 -5.48 22.72 1.52
N PRO A 386 -4.72 21.76 2.12
CA PRO A 386 -3.29 21.52 1.92
C PRO A 386 -3.03 20.91 0.53
N MET A 387 -2.22 21.61 -0.27
CA MET A 387 -1.81 21.15 -1.59
C MET A 387 -0.85 19.95 -1.44
N PRO A 388 -0.90 18.96 -2.34
CA PRO A 388 0.02 17.83 -2.34
C PRO A 388 1.44 18.31 -2.62
N ALA A 389 2.31 18.12 -1.64
CA ALA A 389 3.75 18.37 -1.73
C ALA A 389 4.49 17.02 -1.84
N PRO A 390 5.69 16.98 -2.47
CA PRO A 390 6.50 15.76 -2.45
C PRO A 390 6.82 15.35 -0.99
N PRO A 391 6.83 14.04 -0.69
CA PRO A 391 7.25 13.53 0.62
C PRO A 391 8.69 13.99 0.90
N CYS A 392 8.97 14.34 2.16
CA CYS A 392 10.32 14.61 2.61
C CYS A 392 10.99 13.27 2.97
N LYS A 393 11.58 12.57 1.99
CA LYS A 393 12.43 11.39 2.24
C LYS A 393 13.89 11.84 2.36
N VAL A 394 14.44 11.81 3.57
CA VAL A 394 15.79 12.34 3.85
C VAL A 394 16.61 11.34 4.64
N VAL A 395 17.89 11.18 4.32
CA VAL A 395 18.84 10.47 5.19
C VAL A 395 19.85 11.46 5.76
N VAL A 396 20.01 11.46 7.09
CA VAL A 396 20.95 12.36 7.79
C VAL A 396 22.20 11.58 8.23
N CYS A 397 23.29 11.80 7.49
CA CYS A 397 24.59 11.15 7.68
C CYS A 397 25.63 12.13 8.26
N GLY A 398 26.79 11.59 8.66
CA GLY A 398 27.87 12.35 9.28
C GLY A 398 28.44 11.67 10.54
N PRO A 399 29.50 12.25 11.15
CA PRO A 399 30.18 11.68 12.29
C PRO A 399 29.36 11.76 13.58
N GLN A 400 29.76 10.98 14.59
CA GLN A 400 29.13 11.01 15.91
C GLN A 400 29.19 12.42 16.53
N ARG A 401 28.08 12.84 17.15
CA ARG A 401 27.95 14.14 17.87
C ARG A 401 28.03 15.41 17.01
N ALA A 402 27.89 15.28 15.69
CA ALA A 402 27.66 16.42 14.81
C ALA A 402 26.36 17.17 15.11
N GLY A 403 25.30 16.44 15.54
CA GLY A 403 23.95 16.97 15.78
C GLY A 403 22.88 16.39 14.86
N LYS A 404 23.15 15.24 14.23
CA LYS A 404 22.29 14.62 13.20
C LYS A 404 20.84 14.42 13.65
N THR A 405 20.62 13.81 14.81
CA THR A 405 19.29 13.58 15.39
C THR A 405 18.52 14.88 15.53
N THR A 406 19.11 15.89 16.18
CA THR A 406 18.50 17.23 16.34
C THR A 406 18.18 17.90 15.01
N LEU A 407 18.98 17.68 13.96
CA LEU A 407 18.66 18.16 12.62
C LEU A 407 17.53 17.35 11.96
N ALA A 408 17.52 16.02 12.13
CA ALA A 408 16.44 15.16 11.66
C ALA A 408 15.09 15.54 12.32
N ASP A 409 15.09 15.81 13.63
CA ASP A 409 13.93 16.28 14.40
C ASP A 409 13.41 17.62 13.85
N LEU A 410 14.29 18.60 13.63
CA LEU A 410 13.90 19.92 13.10
C LEU A 410 13.36 19.85 11.67
N ILE A 411 13.91 18.99 10.81
CA ILE A 411 13.37 18.75 9.46
C ILE A 411 12.03 18.00 9.55
N ALA A 412 11.89 17.05 10.49
CA ALA A 412 10.65 16.30 10.73
C ALA A 412 9.50 17.20 11.21
N GLU A 413 9.77 18.18 12.07
CA GLU A 413 8.79 19.20 12.47
C GLU A 413 8.37 20.08 11.28
N HIS A 414 9.35 20.65 10.57
CA HIS A 414 9.08 21.61 9.49
C HIS A 414 8.36 20.98 8.28
N TYR A 415 8.77 19.77 7.88
CA TYR A 415 8.20 19.06 6.72
C TYR A 415 7.14 18.01 7.10
N LYS A 416 6.79 17.90 8.39
CA LYS A 416 5.86 16.90 8.95
C LYS A 416 6.27 15.43 8.68
N GLY A 417 7.55 15.17 8.40
CA GLY A 417 8.10 13.82 8.19
C GLY A 417 8.27 13.05 9.51
N LYS A 418 8.30 11.71 9.49
CA LYS A 418 8.55 10.89 10.71
C LYS A 418 10.03 10.53 10.79
N VAL A 419 10.68 10.81 11.93
CA VAL A 419 12.05 10.34 12.17
C VAL A 419 12.03 8.83 12.40
N VAL A 420 12.94 8.14 11.73
CA VAL A 420 13.21 6.71 11.84
C VAL A 420 14.69 6.60 12.21
N ASP A 421 15.00 6.24 13.45
CA ASP A 421 16.39 6.01 13.84
C ASP A 421 16.78 4.55 13.53
N TYR A 422 17.74 4.38 12.63
CA TYR A 422 18.25 3.07 12.23
C TYR A 422 18.81 2.30 13.44
N SER A 423 19.42 3.01 14.41
CA SER A 423 20.11 2.36 15.53
C SER A 423 19.18 1.74 16.57
N THR A 424 18.00 2.32 16.80
CA THR A 424 17.00 1.79 17.73
C THR A 424 15.99 0.84 17.09
N LEU A 425 15.73 0.96 15.78
CA LEU A 425 14.68 0.15 15.12
C LEU A 425 15.23 -1.02 14.29
N VAL A 426 16.31 -0.81 13.51
CA VAL A 426 16.83 -1.83 12.58
C VAL A 426 17.86 -2.73 13.26
N GLN A 427 18.75 -2.17 14.09
CA GLN A 427 19.81 -2.96 14.73
C GLN A 427 19.28 -4.07 15.67
N PRO A 428 18.33 -3.81 16.61
CA PRO A 428 17.86 -4.87 17.52
C PRO A 428 17.05 -5.95 16.79
N ARG A 429 16.30 -5.59 15.74
CA ARG A 429 15.60 -6.57 14.88
C ARG A 429 16.60 -7.46 14.14
N PHE A 430 17.69 -6.89 13.63
CA PHE A 430 18.75 -7.64 12.96
C PHE A 430 19.54 -8.53 13.93
N GLU A 431 19.85 -8.05 15.14
CA GLU A 431 20.52 -8.84 16.17
C GLU A 431 19.67 -10.05 16.57
N LYS A 432 18.36 -9.86 16.81
CA LYS A 432 17.42 -10.97 17.05
C LYS A 432 17.32 -11.93 15.86
N ALA A 433 17.32 -11.43 14.62
CA ALA A 433 17.31 -12.28 13.42
C ALA A 433 18.58 -13.12 13.29
N ARG A 434 19.75 -12.57 13.69
CA ARG A 434 21.02 -13.30 13.77
C ARG A 434 21.00 -14.34 14.89
N GLU A 435 20.43 -14.03 16.06
CA GLU A 435 20.28 -14.97 17.17
C GLU A 435 19.43 -16.18 16.76
N MET A 436 18.26 -15.96 16.15
CA MET A 436 17.41 -17.06 15.63
C MET A 436 18.11 -17.88 14.53
N LEU A 437 18.94 -17.26 13.68
CA LEU A 437 19.75 -18.01 12.70
C LEU A 437 20.83 -18.87 13.37
N ILE A 438 21.46 -18.38 14.44
CA ILE A 438 22.42 -19.14 15.24
C ILE A 438 21.71 -20.31 15.96
N GLU A 439 20.51 -20.09 16.50
CA GLU A 439 19.70 -21.16 17.11
C GLU A 439 19.33 -22.24 16.08
N ASN A 440 18.82 -21.84 14.90
CA ASN A 440 18.47 -22.78 13.83
C ASN A 440 19.69 -23.58 13.33
N THR A 441 20.81 -22.92 13.04
CA THR A 441 22.04 -23.61 12.59
C THR A 441 22.64 -24.49 13.68
N ILE A 442 22.47 -24.16 14.97
CA ILE A 442 22.76 -25.08 16.07
C ILE A 442 21.83 -26.29 16.04
N THR A 443 20.51 -26.13 15.84
CA THR A 443 19.61 -27.30 15.74
C THR A 443 19.96 -28.22 14.58
N GLU A 444 20.17 -27.68 13.37
CA GLU A 444 20.61 -28.46 12.20
C GLU A 444 21.95 -29.17 12.45
N ALA A 445 22.89 -28.49 13.12
CA ALA A 445 24.15 -29.10 13.52
C ALA A 445 23.99 -30.19 14.60
N THR A 446 23.04 -30.08 15.54
CA THR A 446 22.77 -31.16 16.51
C THR A 446 22.22 -32.39 15.78
N GLU A 447 21.31 -32.24 14.83
CA GLU A 447 20.77 -33.36 14.04
C GLU A 447 21.84 -34.02 13.16
N ALA A 448 22.67 -33.23 12.48
CA ALA A 448 23.79 -33.74 11.68
C ALA A 448 24.85 -34.45 12.55
N ALA A 449 25.17 -33.92 13.72
CA ALA A 449 26.09 -34.54 14.68
C ALA A 449 25.51 -35.84 15.28
N ILE A 450 24.23 -35.87 15.63
CA ILE A 450 23.54 -37.09 16.09
C ILE A 450 23.53 -38.15 14.98
N ARG A 451 23.28 -37.77 13.73
CA ARG A 451 23.26 -38.69 12.58
C ARG A 451 24.64 -39.31 12.33
N THR A 452 25.68 -38.49 12.20
CA THR A 452 27.06 -38.96 11.97
C THR A 452 27.62 -39.77 13.15
N VAL A 453 27.26 -39.45 14.40
CA VAL A 453 27.64 -40.27 15.56
C VAL A 453 26.89 -41.60 15.60
N LYS A 454 25.60 -41.65 15.22
CA LYS A 454 24.86 -42.91 15.04
C LYS A 454 25.50 -43.80 13.96
N GLU A 455 25.77 -43.24 12.78
CA GLU A 455 26.44 -43.93 11.68
C GLU A 455 27.81 -44.48 12.10
N ARG A 456 28.61 -43.68 12.81
CA ARG A 456 29.91 -44.12 13.35
C ARG A 456 29.80 -45.24 14.37
N LEU A 457 28.86 -45.16 15.31
CA LEU A 457 28.67 -46.20 16.33
C LEU A 457 28.17 -47.51 15.71
N LEU A 458 27.30 -47.46 14.69
CA LEU A 458 26.89 -48.62 13.92
C LEU A 458 28.07 -49.22 13.14
N ALA A 459 28.91 -48.40 12.51
CA ALA A 459 30.12 -48.87 11.83
C ALA A 459 31.14 -49.50 12.81
N GLU A 460 31.35 -48.92 14.00
CA GLU A 460 32.22 -49.48 15.04
C GLU A 460 31.65 -50.78 15.64
N GLN A 461 30.32 -50.94 15.72
CA GLN A 461 29.69 -52.21 16.07
C GLN A 461 29.85 -53.27 14.98
N GLN A 462 29.60 -52.93 13.71
CA GLN A 462 29.81 -53.82 12.57
C GLN A 462 31.28 -54.25 12.45
N ALA A 463 32.23 -53.33 12.68
CA ALA A 463 33.66 -53.63 12.71
C ALA A 463 34.05 -54.55 13.89
N LYS A 464 33.42 -54.41 15.06
CA LYS A 464 33.60 -55.36 16.19
C LYS A 464 33.04 -56.74 15.86
N ILE A 465 31.86 -56.82 15.25
CA ILE A 465 31.28 -58.10 14.79
C ILE A 465 32.19 -58.77 13.75
N GLN A 466 32.72 -58.00 12.79
CA GLN A 466 33.71 -58.49 11.80
C GLN A 466 35.05 -58.88 12.43
N ALA A 467 35.51 -58.18 13.47
CA ALA A 467 36.72 -58.55 14.22
C ALA A 467 36.51 -59.85 15.01
N GLU A 468 35.35 -60.06 15.63
CA GLU A 468 35.04 -61.32 16.33
C GLU A 468 34.86 -62.49 15.35
N THR A 469 34.25 -62.30 14.18
CA THR A 469 34.17 -63.36 13.16
C THR A 469 35.53 -63.69 12.57
N THR A 470 36.35 -62.68 12.22
CA THR A 470 37.71 -62.92 11.70
C THR A 470 38.64 -63.51 12.76
N LEU A 471 38.50 -63.19 14.05
CA LEU A 471 39.21 -63.88 15.13
C LEU A 471 38.77 -65.35 15.26
N ARG A 472 37.47 -65.65 15.12
CA ARG A 472 36.96 -67.04 15.06
C ARG A 472 37.46 -67.80 13.84
N GLU A 473 37.73 -67.12 12.73
CA GLU A 473 38.32 -67.71 11.52
C GLU A 473 39.84 -67.92 11.66
N PHE A 474 40.58 -66.96 12.25
CA PHE A 474 42.00 -67.14 12.58
C PHE A 474 42.22 -68.30 13.56
N GLN A 475 41.36 -68.44 14.57
CA GLN A 475 41.39 -69.59 15.49
C GLN A 475 41.09 -70.93 14.80
N LYS A 476 40.33 -70.94 13.69
CA LYS A 476 40.16 -72.14 12.85
C LYS A 476 41.37 -72.42 11.97
N HIS A 477 42.07 -71.38 11.49
CA HIS A 477 43.11 -71.55 10.48
C HIS A 477 44.47 -72.02 11.01
N PHE A 478 44.82 -71.75 12.28
CA PHE A 478 46.08 -72.19 12.88
C PHE A 478 46.08 -73.65 13.40
N GLY A 479 45.11 -74.46 12.98
CA GLY A 479 44.92 -75.85 13.42
C GLY A 479 45.71 -76.94 12.67
N ARG A 480 46.89 -76.68 12.09
CA ARG A 480 47.71 -77.73 11.43
C ARG A 480 49.21 -77.39 11.20
N LYS A 481 50.09 -78.06 11.98
CA LYS A 481 51.52 -78.39 11.70
C LYS A 481 52.53 -77.24 11.49
N GLU A 482 53.79 -77.33 11.92
CA GLU A 482 54.44 -78.10 13.02
C GLU A 482 55.88 -77.56 13.22
N PHE A 483 56.28 -77.36 14.49
CA PHE A 483 57.61 -77.56 15.11
C PHE A 483 58.96 -77.32 14.38
N GLU A 484 59.83 -76.56 15.07
CA GLU A 484 61.32 -76.68 15.14
C GLU A 484 62.15 -76.46 13.84
N GLU A 485 63.38 -75.93 13.85
CA GLU A 485 64.27 -75.40 14.90
C GLU A 485 65.27 -74.39 14.27
N PHE A 486 65.70 -73.32 14.98
CA PHE A 486 67.06 -72.73 14.88
C PHE A 486 67.26 -71.57 15.89
N SER A 487 67.59 -71.93 17.13
CA SER A 487 68.51 -71.14 17.97
C SER A 487 69.96 -71.57 17.62
N GLU A 488 71.05 -70.96 18.07
CA GLU A 488 71.28 -69.94 19.11
C GLU A 488 72.33 -68.90 18.65
N LEU A 489 72.40 -67.76 19.34
CA LEU A 489 73.67 -67.09 19.60
C LEU A 489 73.58 -66.43 20.98
N HIS A 490 74.36 -66.92 21.95
CA HIS A 490 74.06 -66.80 23.38
C HIS A 490 75.11 -66.00 24.18
N SER A 491 74.77 -65.68 25.45
CA SER A 491 75.53 -64.90 26.44
C SER A 491 75.66 -63.38 26.18
N SER A 492 75.72 -62.51 27.20
CA SER A 492 76.00 -62.73 28.62
C SER A 492 75.04 -62.05 29.63
N PHE A 493 74.90 -62.71 30.79
CA PHE A 493 74.41 -62.31 32.13
C PHE A 493 74.37 -60.80 32.50
N GLY A 494 73.49 -60.37 33.42
CA GLY A 494 72.46 -61.12 34.17
C GLY A 494 71.96 -60.40 35.45
N GLU A 495 71.01 -61.03 36.17
CA GLU A 495 70.49 -60.70 37.53
C GLU A 495 69.79 -59.32 37.70
N GLU A 496 68.74 -59.11 38.50
CA GLU A 496 67.77 -59.94 39.25
C GLU A 496 66.44 -59.11 39.35
N ALA A 497 65.28 -59.49 39.89
CA ALA A 497 64.85 -60.60 40.75
C ALA A 497 63.40 -61.05 40.40
N SER A 498 62.55 -61.38 41.39
CA SER A 498 61.11 -61.67 41.21
C SER A 498 60.23 -61.21 42.39
N ILE A 499 58.91 -61.12 42.18
CA ILE A 499 57.81 -61.54 43.08
C ILE A 499 56.46 -61.34 42.36
N HIS A 500 55.50 -62.23 42.60
CA HIS A 500 54.12 -62.17 42.08
C HIS A 500 53.13 -62.33 43.24
N ASP A 501 51.92 -61.79 43.08
CA ASP A 501 50.70 -62.05 43.88
C ASP A 501 50.67 -61.73 45.39
N SER A 502 49.58 -61.10 45.85
CA SER A 502 48.56 -61.78 46.70
C SER A 502 47.50 -60.85 47.32
N LEU A 503 46.24 -61.07 46.95
CA LEU A 503 45.01 -61.13 47.78
C LEU A 503 44.45 -59.94 48.62
N LEU A 504 43.10 -59.96 48.65
CA LEU A 504 42.12 -59.59 49.71
C LEU A 504 41.61 -58.15 49.89
N GLU A 505 40.35 -57.98 49.46
CA GLU A 505 39.15 -57.51 50.20
C GLU A 505 39.31 -56.87 51.60
N VAL A 506 38.45 -55.87 51.91
CA VAL A 506 37.28 -56.04 52.82
C VAL A 506 36.46 -54.75 53.00
N ALA A 507 35.13 -54.93 53.16
CA ALA A 507 34.12 -54.04 53.75
C ALA A 507 33.74 -52.69 53.08
N GLU A 508 32.51 -52.69 52.58
CA GLU A 508 31.55 -51.58 52.60
C GLU A 508 31.36 -50.96 54.01
N GLU A 509 30.86 -49.72 54.10
CA GLU A 509 29.56 -49.38 54.73
C GLU A 509 29.33 -47.84 54.74
N ALA A 510 28.12 -47.28 54.71
CA ALA A 510 26.82 -47.79 54.23
C ALA A 510 25.72 -46.70 54.24
N LYS A 511 24.65 -46.91 53.45
CA LYS A 511 23.27 -46.39 53.62
C LYS A 511 23.12 -44.83 53.54
N THR A 512 21.96 -44.21 53.27
CA THR A 512 20.53 -44.60 53.17
C THR A 512 19.92 -43.94 51.90
N LYS A 513 18.92 -44.52 51.22
CA LYS A 513 17.45 -44.33 51.40
C LYS A 513 16.97 -42.86 51.51
N SER A 514 15.81 -42.46 50.96
CA SER A 514 14.85 -43.12 50.03
C SER A 514 13.73 -42.14 49.60
N GLU A 515 12.87 -42.57 48.64
CA GLU A 515 11.46 -42.16 48.47
C GLU A 515 11.17 -40.68 48.05
N ASN A 516 10.09 -40.34 47.33
CA ASN A 516 9.09 -41.16 46.63
C ASN A 516 8.40 -40.37 45.50
N VAL A 517 7.81 -41.09 44.54
CA VAL A 517 6.70 -40.57 43.71
C VAL A 517 5.54 -41.55 43.79
N LEU A 518 4.37 -41.01 44.08
CA LEU A 518 3.02 -41.56 43.89
C LEU A 518 2.21 -40.39 43.25
N ASP A 519 1.18 -40.60 42.42
CA ASP A 519 0.44 -41.82 42.09
C ASP A 519 0.22 -41.95 40.56
N ASP A 520 -0.28 -43.11 40.15
CA ASP A 520 -0.77 -43.44 38.80
C ASP A 520 -2.31 -43.30 38.70
N GLN A 521 -2.84 -42.95 37.52
CA GLN A 521 -4.15 -43.37 36.93
C GLN A 521 -4.63 -42.43 35.80
N GLY A 522 -5.19 -43.02 34.73
CA GLY A 522 -6.04 -42.32 33.75
C GLY A 522 -5.91 -42.85 32.32
N ALA A 523 -6.71 -43.86 31.95
CA ALA A 523 -6.57 -44.59 30.69
C ALA A 523 -7.74 -44.39 29.69
N ASN A 524 -7.44 -44.64 28.41
CA ASN A 524 -8.35 -44.78 27.25
C ASN A 524 -9.00 -43.45 26.79
N ILE A 525 -9.35 -43.24 25.51
CA ILE A 525 -9.98 -44.16 24.53
C ILE A 525 -9.42 -43.96 23.09
N ASP A 526 -9.16 -45.09 22.43
CA ASP A 526 -9.45 -45.53 21.02
C ASP A 526 -10.12 -44.52 20.04
N GLU A 527 -10.05 -44.62 18.70
CA GLU A 527 -9.27 -45.35 17.69
C GLU A 527 -9.60 -44.68 16.32
N ASP A 528 -8.73 -44.76 15.30
CA ASP A 528 -9.10 -44.87 13.87
C ASP A 528 -7.84 -44.89 12.96
N ASP A 529 -7.47 -46.09 12.52
CA ASP A 529 -6.48 -46.42 11.46
C ASP A 529 -7.22 -46.62 10.10
N GLU A 530 -6.68 -46.99 8.92
CA GLU A 530 -5.33 -47.41 8.48
C GLU A 530 -5.12 -47.05 6.97
N LYS A 531 -4.19 -47.70 6.26
CA LYS A 531 -3.71 -47.29 4.91
C LYS A 531 -3.30 -48.44 3.97
N ASP A 532 -3.53 -48.25 2.66
CA ASP A 532 -2.87 -48.83 1.45
C ASP A 532 -2.65 -50.36 1.25
N ILE A 533 -2.79 -50.86 0.00
CA ILE A 533 -2.44 -52.26 -0.44
C ILE A 533 -1.79 -52.29 -1.87
N SER A 534 -0.96 -53.32 -2.14
CA SER A 534 -0.15 -53.61 -3.38
C SER A 534 -0.81 -54.65 -4.34
N GLU A 535 -0.25 -55.15 -5.47
CA GLU A 535 1.06 -55.12 -6.18
C GLU A 535 0.87 -55.02 -7.73
N THR A 536 1.91 -55.21 -8.56
CA THR A 536 2.09 -56.47 -9.36
C THR A 536 3.45 -56.57 -10.13
N SER A 537 3.71 -57.71 -10.80
CA SER A 537 5.06 -58.31 -10.99
C SER A 537 5.32 -58.97 -12.37
N THR A 538 6.47 -59.66 -12.57
CA THR A 538 6.72 -60.58 -13.72
C THR A 538 7.79 -61.68 -13.42
N PHE A 539 8.18 -62.53 -14.39
CA PHE A 539 8.65 -63.92 -14.11
C PHE A 539 9.55 -64.56 -15.21
N LYS A 540 10.62 -65.33 -14.84
CA LYS A 540 11.21 -66.58 -15.49
C LYS A 540 12.72 -66.80 -15.15
N ARG A 541 13.26 -67.97 -14.69
CA ARG A 541 13.26 -69.44 -15.07
C ARG A 541 14.52 -69.83 -15.89
N SER A 542 15.12 -71.04 -15.84
CA SER A 542 15.17 -72.23 -14.91
C SER A 542 16.25 -73.22 -15.47
N SER A 543 16.51 -74.52 -15.14
CA SER A 543 15.93 -75.59 -14.27
C SER A 543 16.84 -76.87 -14.28
N GLN A 544 16.83 -77.69 -13.20
CA GLN A 544 17.08 -79.18 -13.15
C GLN A 544 18.52 -79.75 -13.37
N ASP A 545 18.95 -80.91 -12.82
CA ASP A 545 18.31 -81.92 -11.92
C ASP A 545 19.32 -82.81 -11.11
N HIS A 546 18.76 -83.66 -10.21
CA HIS A 546 19.28 -84.92 -9.60
C HIS A 546 20.14 -84.87 -8.30
N SER A 547 20.25 -86.03 -7.63
CA SER A 547 19.99 -86.13 -6.18
C SER A 547 20.67 -87.30 -5.43
N GLN A 548 21.03 -87.11 -4.14
CA GLN A 548 20.72 -88.05 -3.03
C GLN A 548 21.03 -87.44 -1.63
N ASP A 549 20.54 -88.08 -0.57
CA ASP A 549 20.37 -87.51 0.79
C ASP A 549 21.60 -87.54 1.71
N LEU A 550 21.79 -86.48 2.54
CA LEU A 550 21.50 -86.54 3.99
C LEU A 550 21.81 -85.23 4.76
N LYS A 551 20.74 -84.47 5.07
CA LYS A 551 20.53 -83.55 6.22
C LYS A 551 21.69 -82.68 6.74
N THR A 552 21.55 -81.36 6.54
CA THR A 552 22.22 -80.31 7.33
C THR A 552 21.23 -79.24 7.82
N TYR A 553 21.52 -78.70 9.00
CA TYR A 553 21.05 -77.50 9.72
C TYR A 553 20.00 -76.55 9.13
N SER A 554 19.14 -76.04 10.03
CA SER A 554 18.27 -74.87 9.85
C SER A 554 18.89 -73.60 10.43
N ASP A 555 18.71 -72.47 9.74
CA ASP A 555 19.19 -71.16 10.20
C ASP A 555 18.41 -70.56 11.39
N LYS A 556 19.06 -69.60 12.06
CA LYS A 556 18.41 -68.51 12.80
C LYS A 556 19.04 -67.19 12.38
N ALA A 557 18.23 -66.20 12.04
CA ALA A 557 18.69 -64.85 11.70
C ALA A 557 19.20 -64.08 12.94
N PRO A 558 20.09 -63.07 12.75
CA PRO A 558 20.50 -62.16 13.82
C PRO A 558 19.39 -61.19 14.24
N VAL A 559 19.56 -60.55 15.40
CA VAL A 559 18.65 -59.54 15.97
C VAL A 559 19.24 -58.15 15.75
N GLU A 560 18.43 -57.18 15.31
CA GLU A 560 18.81 -55.77 15.28
C GLU A 560 18.75 -55.15 16.68
N VAL A 561 19.69 -54.23 16.98
CA VAL A 561 19.74 -53.50 18.25
C VAL A 561 19.76 -52.01 17.95
N SER A 562 18.74 -51.29 18.41
CA SER A 562 18.65 -49.83 18.30
C SER A 562 19.63 -49.14 19.25
N VAL A 563 20.42 -48.20 18.72
CA VAL A 563 21.36 -47.39 19.51
C VAL A 563 20.80 -45.98 19.69
N GLU A 564 20.27 -45.70 20.88
CA GLU A 564 19.75 -44.37 21.24
C GLU A 564 20.89 -43.40 21.58
N VAL A 565 21.33 -42.65 20.56
CA VAL A 565 22.22 -41.49 20.75
C VAL A 565 21.38 -40.24 21.01
N THR A 566 21.57 -39.63 22.18
CA THR A 566 20.94 -38.37 22.60
C THR A 566 21.90 -37.18 22.45
N ALA A 567 21.36 -35.95 22.48
CA ALA A 567 22.14 -34.72 22.29
C ALA A 567 23.29 -34.51 23.31
N ASN A 568 23.22 -35.15 24.48
CA ASN A 568 24.23 -35.05 25.54
C ASN A 568 25.44 -36.00 25.35
N HIS A 569 25.52 -36.74 24.24
CA HIS A 569 26.62 -37.66 23.98
C HIS A 569 27.94 -36.90 23.70
N PRO A 570 29.08 -37.25 24.33
CA PRO A 570 30.31 -36.43 24.27
C PRO A 570 30.88 -36.25 22.86
N ALA A 571 30.70 -37.22 21.96
CA ALA A 571 31.11 -37.06 20.55
C ALA A 571 30.22 -36.07 19.78
N VAL A 572 28.93 -35.96 20.13
CA VAL A 572 28.00 -34.97 19.56
C VAL A 572 28.38 -33.58 20.07
N ILE A 573 28.67 -33.45 21.36
CA ILE A 573 29.15 -32.21 21.99
C ILE A 573 30.46 -31.73 21.35
N SER A 574 31.42 -32.61 21.05
CA SER A 574 32.66 -32.23 20.37
C SER A 574 32.42 -31.62 18.98
N ILE A 575 31.54 -32.22 18.18
CA ILE A 575 31.18 -31.73 16.85
C ILE A 575 30.45 -30.38 16.96
N LEU A 576 29.53 -30.25 17.93
CA LEU A 576 28.83 -29.00 18.21
C LEU A 576 29.77 -27.88 18.68
N GLU A 577 30.76 -28.21 19.49
CA GLU A 577 31.77 -27.25 19.92
C GLU A 577 32.64 -26.75 18.77
N GLU A 578 32.85 -27.55 17.72
CA GLU A 578 33.56 -27.15 16.51
C GLU A 578 32.67 -26.36 15.56
N THR A 579 31.41 -26.77 15.34
CA THR A 579 30.46 -25.97 14.53
C THR A 579 30.12 -24.64 15.20
N ILE A 580 29.97 -24.56 16.53
CA ILE A 580 29.77 -23.31 17.27
C ILE A 580 31.00 -22.39 17.23
N LYS A 581 32.20 -22.92 16.91
CA LYS A 581 33.38 -22.09 16.61
C LYS A 581 33.28 -21.55 15.18
N THR A 582 32.94 -22.37 14.19
CA THR A 582 32.82 -21.92 12.79
C THR A 582 31.61 -21.00 12.53
N THR A 583 30.46 -21.19 13.20
CA THR A 583 29.28 -20.31 13.05
C THR A 583 29.45 -18.93 13.68
N LYS A 584 30.47 -18.74 14.55
CA LYS A 584 30.86 -17.39 15.03
C LYS A 584 31.68 -16.60 14.01
N ASP A 585 32.35 -17.30 13.09
CA ASP A 585 33.10 -16.69 11.99
C ASP A 585 32.22 -16.52 10.73
N LEU A 586 31.23 -17.41 10.52
CA LEU A 586 30.17 -17.28 9.52
C LEU A 586 29.16 -16.20 9.92
N ASN A 587 29.48 -14.95 9.58
CA ASN A 587 28.48 -13.91 9.42
C ASN A 587 27.50 -14.29 8.29
N PHE A 588 26.29 -13.69 8.28
CA PHE A 588 25.38 -13.75 7.13
C PHE A 588 26.15 -13.55 5.82
N GLU A 589 25.89 -14.38 4.80
CA GLU A 589 26.53 -14.25 3.48
C GLU A 589 26.25 -12.88 2.84
N GLN A 590 25.08 -12.30 3.12
CA GLN A 590 24.69 -10.95 2.72
C GLN A 590 23.99 -10.20 3.89
N PRO A 591 24.75 -9.62 4.84
CA PRO A 591 24.16 -8.98 6.02
C PRO A 591 23.38 -7.70 5.65
N TYR A 592 23.80 -7.03 4.58
CA TYR A 592 23.20 -5.78 4.10
C TYR A 592 21.84 -6.00 3.43
N GLU A 593 21.58 -7.16 2.84
CA GLU A 593 20.25 -7.49 2.34
C GLU A 593 19.26 -7.68 3.49
N LYS A 594 19.64 -8.44 4.54
CA LYS A 594 18.73 -8.60 5.68
C LYS A 594 18.52 -7.29 6.45
N HIS A 595 19.50 -6.38 6.46
CA HIS A 595 19.31 -5.01 6.93
C HIS A 595 18.33 -4.20 6.06
N ALA A 596 18.37 -4.35 4.74
CA ALA A 596 17.45 -3.66 3.83
C ALA A 596 16.01 -4.17 3.99
N GLU A 597 15.79 -5.48 4.16
CA GLU A 597 14.49 -6.07 4.48
C GLU A 597 13.89 -5.51 5.77
N ILE A 598 14.66 -5.52 6.86
CA ILE A 598 14.20 -5.03 8.16
C ILE A 598 13.91 -3.51 8.10
N LEU A 599 14.67 -2.75 7.32
CA LEU A 599 14.37 -1.34 7.09
C LEU A 599 13.09 -1.16 6.24
N GLU A 600 12.85 -2.02 5.24
CA GLU A 600 11.62 -2.02 4.44
C GLU A 600 10.39 -2.30 5.31
N GLU A 601 10.44 -3.29 6.19
CA GLU A 601 9.40 -3.60 7.19
C GLU A 601 9.14 -2.41 8.12
N VAL A 602 10.20 -1.83 8.72
CA VAL A 602 10.09 -0.67 9.63
C VAL A 602 9.53 0.56 8.90
N LEU A 603 9.91 0.80 7.64
CA LEU A 603 9.35 1.89 6.83
C LEU A 603 7.87 1.64 6.46
N ARG A 604 7.46 0.38 6.28
CA ARG A 604 6.07 -0.01 6.04
C ARG A 604 5.18 0.24 7.26
N GLU A 605 5.61 -0.18 8.45
CA GLU A 605 4.95 0.15 9.72
C GLU A 605 4.84 1.67 9.93
N VAL A 606 5.92 2.40 9.65
CA VAL A 606 5.97 3.87 9.69
C VAL A 606 4.94 4.52 8.74
N MET A 607 4.75 3.96 7.55
CA MET A 607 3.76 4.45 6.57
C MET A 607 2.32 4.11 6.95
N GLU A 608 2.08 2.96 7.59
CA GLU A 608 0.75 2.60 8.10
C GLU A 608 0.34 3.54 9.25
N GLU A 609 1.24 3.80 10.21
CA GLU A 609 1.02 4.77 11.29
C GLU A 609 0.84 6.22 10.81
N ASN A 610 1.54 6.62 9.73
CA ASN A 610 1.56 8.02 9.26
C ASN A 610 0.15 8.58 8.97
N GLN A 611 -0.81 7.75 8.54
CA GLN A 611 -2.20 8.15 8.28
C GLN A 611 -2.89 8.76 9.51
N ASN A 612 -2.53 8.30 10.72
CA ASN A 612 -3.15 8.74 11.97
C ASN A 612 -2.54 10.03 12.54
N ARG A 613 -1.46 10.55 11.94
CA ARG A 613 -0.63 11.62 12.53
C ARG A 613 -1.31 12.99 12.53
N PHE A 614 -2.08 13.32 11.50
CA PHE A 614 -2.89 14.53 11.44
C PHE A 614 -4.03 14.37 10.40
N PRO A 615 -5.14 15.11 10.52
CA PRO A 615 -6.25 15.02 9.56
C PRO A 615 -5.78 15.32 8.13
N GLY A 616 -5.89 14.32 7.25
CA GLY A 616 -5.44 14.42 5.86
C GLY A 616 -3.93 14.20 5.66
N ALA A 617 -3.26 13.45 6.54
CA ALA A 617 -1.88 13.01 6.33
C ALA A 617 -1.77 12.06 5.11
N PRO A 618 -0.70 12.17 4.28
CA PRO A 618 -0.44 11.25 3.19
C PRO A 618 -0.07 9.86 3.73
N LYS A 619 -0.60 8.80 3.10
CA LYS A 619 -0.32 7.39 3.44
C LYS A 619 1.17 7.06 3.26
N TYR A 620 1.74 7.43 2.12
CA TYR A 620 3.15 7.30 1.80
C TYR A 620 3.93 8.54 2.29
N GLY A 621 3.73 8.90 3.56
CA GLY A 621 4.29 10.09 4.18
C GLY A 621 5.82 10.09 4.24
N GLY A 622 6.41 11.30 4.26
CA GLY A 622 7.86 11.49 4.32
C GLY A 622 8.49 10.90 5.59
N TRP A 623 9.63 10.27 5.43
CA TRP A 623 10.43 9.67 6.51
C TRP A 623 11.85 10.23 6.51
N ILE A 624 12.43 10.36 7.70
CA ILE A 624 13.77 10.90 7.89
C ILE A 624 14.60 9.88 8.64
N LEU A 625 15.57 9.27 7.96
CA LEU A 625 16.40 8.21 8.50
C LEU A 625 17.63 8.82 9.19
N ASP A 626 17.69 8.75 10.53
CA ASP A 626 18.92 9.06 11.29
C ASP A 626 19.77 7.79 11.48
N ASN A 627 21.06 8.00 11.70
CA ASN A 627 22.08 6.99 12.01
C ASN A 627 22.22 5.82 11.01
N CYS A 628 21.70 5.96 9.79
CA CYS A 628 21.94 5.02 8.70
C CYS A 628 23.46 4.77 8.47
N PRO A 629 23.91 3.51 8.40
CA PRO A 629 25.30 3.17 8.09
C PRO A 629 25.75 3.67 6.71
N ILE A 630 26.95 4.23 6.65
CA ILE A 630 27.57 4.68 5.39
C ILE A 630 28.39 3.52 4.79
N ALA A 631 27.71 2.41 4.49
CA ALA A 631 28.29 1.21 3.91
C ALA A 631 27.87 1.06 2.44
N LYS A 632 28.82 1.04 1.50
CA LYS A 632 28.52 1.07 0.05
C LYS A 632 27.58 -0.06 -0.38
N GLU A 633 27.78 -1.27 0.12
CA GLU A 633 26.93 -2.43 -0.17
C GLU A 633 25.46 -2.20 0.26
N LEU A 634 25.22 -1.65 1.46
CA LEU A 634 23.86 -1.31 1.92
C LEU A 634 23.18 -0.31 0.99
N TRP A 635 23.89 0.73 0.55
CA TRP A 635 23.34 1.74 -0.35
C TRP A 635 23.04 1.22 -1.77
N LEU A 636 23.71 0.15 -2.22
CA LEU A 636 23.37 -0.54 -3.47
C LEU A 636 22.07 -1.34 -3.33
N VAL A 637 21.93 -2.16 -2.30
CA VAL A 637 20.70 -2.95 -2.07
C VAL A 637 19.49 -2.05 -1.81
N LEU A 638 19.66 -0.94 -1.08
CA LEU A 638 18.60 0.05 -0.90
C LEU A 638 18.19 0.75 -2.22
N ALA A 639 19.10 0.87 -3.19
CA ALA A 639 18.78 1.38 -4.52
C ALA A 639 18.03 0.35 -5.37
N GLU A 640 18.45 -0.91 -5.34
CA GLU A 640 17.80 -2.02 -6.04
C GLU A 640 16.37 -2.27 -5.51
N ARG A 641 16.16 -2.12 -4.19
CA ARG A 641 14.83 -2.19 -3.55
C ARG A 641 14.03 -0.87 -3.60
N GLY A 642 14.52 0.17 -4.28
CA GLY A 642 13.80 1.44 -4.47
C GLY A 642 13.61 2.31 -3.22
N LEU A 643 14.36 2.04 -2.14
CA LEU A 643 14.32 2.76 -0.86
C LEU A 643 15.24 4.00 -0.84
N VAL A 644 15.59 4.53 -2.01
CA VAL A 644 16.46 5.73 -2.15
C VAL A 644 15.74 6.97 -1.60
N PRO A 645 16.40 7.80 -0.76
CA PRO A 645 15.86 9.08 -0.34
C PRO A 645 15.95 10.13 -1.46
N ASP A 646 15.03 11.10 -1.44
CA ASP A 646 15.07 12.24 -2.35
C ASP A 646 16.22 13.22 -2.03
N LEU A 647 16.73 13.20 -0.78
CA LEU A 647 17.85 14.02 -0.32
C LEU A 647 18.75 13.29 0.70
N ILE A 648 20.08 13.44 0.55
CA ILE A 648 21.07 12.99 1.54
C ILE A 648 21.75 14.22 2.15
N VAL A 649 21.66 14.35 3.48
CA VAL A 649 22.27 15.46 4.24
C VAL A 649 23.47 14.94 5.01
N TYR A 650 24.69 15.32 4.59
CA TYR A 650 25.92 14.89 5.25
C TYR A 650 26.53 16.01 6.11
N LEU A 651 26.42 15.88 7.44
CA LEU A 651 27.11 16.77 8.37
C LEU A 651 28.61 16.47 8.41
N SER A 652 29.42 17.53 8.33
CA SER A 652 30.88 17.47 8.29
C SER A 652 31.50 18.61 9.10
N ASP A 653 32.63 18.36 9.77
CA ASP A 653 33.39 19.36 10.54
C ASP A 653 34.71 19.62 9.80
N PHE A 654 34.69 20.59 8.89
CA PHE A 654 35.87 21.00 8.11
C PHE A 654 36.82 21.91 8.90
N GLU A 655 36.38 22.48 10.02
CA GLU A 655 37.19 23.44 10.75
C GLU A 655 38.20 22.76 11.67
N ASN A 656 39.43 23.29 11.68
CA ASN A 656 40.45 22.94 12.67
C ASN A 656 40.77 21.43 12.80
N ASN A 657 40.55 20.62 11.77
CA ASN A 657 40.64 19.15 11.78
C ASN A 657 39.71 18.49 12.83
N GLY A 658 38.44 18.91 12.90
CA GLY A 658 37.44 18.23 13.72
C GLY A 658 37.52 18.52 15.23
N LYS A 659 38.29 19.53 15.65
CA LYS A 659 38.46 19.85 17.09
C LYS A 659 37.14 20.12 17.81
N CYS A 660 36.13 20.65 17.12
CA CYS A 660 34.82 20.91 17.69
C CYS A 660 34.11 19.59 18.02
N LEU A 661 34.13 18.61 17.11
CA LEU A 661 33.69 17.23 17.41
C LEU A 661 34.52 16.58 18.51
N TYR A 662 35.86 16.63 18.46
CA TYR A 662 36.72 16.02 19.49
C TYR A 662 36.47 16.58 20.89
N ASN A 663 36.23 17.89 21.03
CA ASN A 663 35.85 18.51 22.30
C ASN A 663 34.47 18.02 22.79
N ARG A 664 33.46 17.92 21.91
CA ARG A 664 32.15 17.30 22.22
C ARG A 664 32.26 15.80 22.55
N ILE A 665 33.25 15.10 22.01
CA ILE A 665 33.53 13.70 22.31
C ILE A 665 34.13 13.58 23.71
N TYR A 666 35.20 14.33 23.99
CA TYR A 666 35.90 14.35 25.27
C TYR A 666 34.99 14.75 26.43
N LEU A 667 34.21 15.83 26.32
CA LEU A 667 33.44 16.38 27.45
C LEU A 667 32.38 15.42 28.03
N LYS A 668 31.71 14.59 27.21
CA LYS A 668 30.72 13.61 27.71
C LYS A 668 31.37 12.38 28.36
N ASN A 669 32.53 11.96 27.85
CA ASN A 669 33.27 10.78 28.34
C ASN A 669 34.42 11.17 29.28
N LYS A 670 34.38 12.39 29.83
CA LYS A 670 35.51 13.00 30.52
C LYS A 670 36.01 12.15 31.70
N SER A 671 35.10 11.58 32.49
CA SER A 671 35.42 10.68 33.60
C SER A 671 36.23 9.45 33.16
N GLU A 672 35.78 8.75 32.11
CA GLU A 672 36.46 7.56 31.58
C GLU A 672 37.81 7.90 30.93
N ILE A 673 37.87 9.00 30.19
CA ILE A 673 39.06 9.42 29.44
C ILE A 673 40.12 9.94 30.43
N ASP A 674 39.74 10.81 31.37
CA ASP A 674 40.66 11.32 32.40
C ASP A 674 41.15 10.16 33.29
N ALA A 675 40.30 9.19 33.64
CA ALA A 675 40.72 7.98 34.37
C ALA A 675 41.75 7.16 33.58
N LYS A 676 41.49 6.84 32.30
CA LYS A 676 42.44 6.10 31.45
C LYS A 676 43.75 6.87 31.19
N ILE A 677 43.69 8.21 31.13
CA ILE A 677 44.88 9.06 31.07
C ILE A 677 45.67 8.99 32.39
N LEU A 678 45.00 9.07 33.54
CA LEU A 678 45.64 8.94 34.86
C LEU A 678 46.27 7.55 35.05
N GLU A 679 45.58 6.47 34.69
CA GLU A 679 46.13 5.11 34.72
C GLU A 679 47.39 4.98 33.85
N ARG A 680 47.36 5.52 32.62
CA ARG A 680 48.51 5.55 31.72
C ARG A 680 49.68 6.34 32.32
N LEU A 681 49.44 7.53 32.83
CA LEU A 681 50.48 8.37 33.46
C LEU A 681 51.07 7.69 34.71
N ILE A 682 50.25 7.03 35.53
CA ILE A 682 50.70 6.22 36.67
C ILE A 682 51.53 5.02 36.18
N GLY A 683 51.14 4.39 35.08
CA GLY A 683 51.89 3.33 34.40
C GLY A 683 53.27 3.80 33.92
N ASP A 684 53.33 4.93 33.21
CA ASP A 684 54.58 5.52 32.71
C ASP A 684 55.51 5.97 33.85
N ILE A 685 54.96 6.53 34.94
CA ILE A 685 55.72 6.85 36.16
C ILE A 685 56.25 5.58 36.86
N ARG A 686 55.44 4.52 36.94
CA ARG A 686 55.88 3.20 37.48
C ARG A 686 56.97 2.58 36.59
N LYS A 687 56.88 2.73 35.27
CA LYS A 687 57.88 2.27 34.30
C LYS A 687 59.21 3.01 34.48
N LYS A 688 59.19 4.35 34.48
CA LYS A 688 60.40 5.17 34.75
C LYS A 688 61.06 4.83 36.08
N LYS A 689 60.29 4.65 37.17
CA LYS A 689 60.85 4.23 38.46
C LYS A 689 61.49 2.83 38.44
N ARG A 690 61.00 1.90 37.62
CA ARG A 690 61.64 0.59 37.39
C ARG A 690 62.94 0.74 36.59
N GLU A 691 62.94 1.57 35.55
CA GLU A 691 64.11 1.86 34.71
C GLU A 691 65.23 2.56 35.52
N GLU A 692 64.88 3.57 36.33
CA GLU A 692 65.80 4.25 37.25
C GLU A 692 66.37 3.29 38.32
N ALA A 693 65.54 2.41 38.88
CA ALA A 693 65.98 1.42 39.86
C ALA A 693 66.90 0.35 39.24
N ALA A 694 66.62 -0.09 38.01
CA ALA A 694 67.49 -0.98 37.25
C ALA A 694 68.84 -0.30 36.92
N ALA A 695 68.82 0.97 36.48
CA ALA A 695 70.03 1.74 36.20
C ALA A 695 70.89 1.98 37.46
N ARG A 696 70.27 2.18 38.64
CA ARG A 696 71.00 2.23 39.91
C ARG A 696 71.66 0.90 40.26
N LYS A 697 70.94 -0.22 40.18
CA LYS A 697 71.51 -1.55 40.42
C LYS A 697 72.66 -1.87 39.49
N ALA A 698 72.50 -1.62 38.19
CA ALA A 698 73.57 -1.82 37.20
C ALA A 698 74.80 -0.94 37.49
N LYS A 699 74.63 0.27 38.03
CA LYS A 699 75.74 1.14 38.44
C LYS A 699 76.43 0.68 39.73
N GLU A 700 75.68 0.19 40.71
CA GLU A 700 76.23 -0.42 41.93
C GLU A 700 77.01 -1.70 41.61
N GLU A 701 76.49 -2.52 40.69
CA GLU A 701 77.13 -3.75 40.20
C GLU A 701 78.40 -3.46 39.39
N ALA A 702 78.37 -2.45 38.50
CA ALA A 702 79.55 -1.99 37.78
C ALA A 702 80.66 -1.47 38.71
N LEU A 703 80.31 -0.68 39.75
CA LEU A 703 81.26 -0.22 40.77
C LEU A 703 81.86 -1.40 41.57
N ARG A 704 81.07 -2.44 41.84
CA ARG A 704 81.52 -3.65 42.53
C ARG A 704 82.54 -4.43 41.70
N ILE A 705 82.28 -4.57 40.40
CA ILE A 705 83.19 -5.18 39.42
C ILE A 705 84.47 -4.33 39.26
N GLU A 706 84.35 -3.00 39.28
CA GLU A 706 85.51 -2.09 39.22
C GLU A 706 86.40 -2.21 40.48
N GLU A 707 85.82 -2.29 41.68
CA GLU A 707 86.58 -2.59 42.90
C GLU A 707 87.28 -3.95 42.84
N GLU A 708 86.60 -4.98 42.36
CA GLU A 708 87.14 -6.34 42.28
C GLU A 708 88.30 -6.41 41.28
N ASN A 709 88.15 -5.78 40.10
CA ASN A 709 89.23 -5.58 39.15
C ASN A 709 90.41 -4.79 39.76
N ARG A 710 90.15 -3.74 40.54
CA ARG A 710 91.21 -2.97 41.22
C ARG A 710 91.96 -3.80 42.27
N ARG A 711 91.27 -4.70 42.97
CA ARG A 711 91.89 -5.68 43.90
C ARG A 711 92.77 -6.68 43.13
N LEU A 712 92.30 -7.21 42.00
CA LEU A 712 93.06 -8.11 41.13
C LEU A 712 94.33 -7.44 40.56
N ILE A 713 94.22 -6.20 40.06
CA ILE A 713 95.36 -5.43 39.55
C ILE A 713 96.39 -5.18 40.66
N ASN A 714 95.97 -4.83 41.87
CA ASN A 714 96.87 -4.66 43.01
C ASN A 714 97.59 -5.99 43.37
N ALA A 715 96.87 -7.11 43.41
CA ALA A 715 97.48 -8.43 43.65
C ALA A 715 98.45 -8.85 42.54
N MET A 716 98.24 -8.44 41.28
CA MET A 716 99.21 -8.63 40.19
C MET A 716 100.44 -7.72 40.36
N ASN A 717 100.26 -6.46 40.79
CA ASN A 717 101.36 -5.54 41.04
C ASN A 717 102.26 -5.96 42.20
N GLU A 718 101.72 -6.58 43.25
CA GLU A 718 102.53 -7.18 44.32
C GLU A 718 103.30 -8.42 43.83
N LYS A 719 102.66 -9.29 43.05
CA LYS A 719 103.35 -10.41 42.38
C LYS A 719 104.44 -9.96 41.40
N ALA A 720 104.29 -8.79 40.78
CA ALA A 720 105.31 -8.19 39.92
C ALA A 720 106.49 -7.64 40.73
N LYS A 721 106.23 -6.92 41.84
CA LYS A 721 107.29 -6.45 42.74
C LYS A 721 108.11 -7.60 43.32
N GLY A 722 107.45 -8.71 43.70
CA GLY A 722 108.12 -9.93 44.17
C GLY A 722 108.98 -10.67 43.13
N ARG A 723 109.00 -10.23 41.85
CA ARG A 723 109.89 -10.76 40.80
C ARG A 723 111.09 -9.85 40.48
N LEU A 724 111.17 -8.66 41.06
CA LEU A 724 112.26 -7.69 40.84
C LEU A 724 113.30 -7.67 41.97
N THR A 725 113.14 -8.52 42.98
CA THR A 725 114.08 -8.69 44.10
C THR A 725 114.50 -10.16 44.23
N ARG A 726 115.22 -10.67 43.22
CA ARG A 726 115.75 -12.04 43.18
C ARG A 726 117.06 -12.11 42.40
#